data_AF-A0A2G1MDJ4-F1
#
_entry.id   AF-A0A2G1MDJ4-F1
#
_cell.length_a   1.000
_cell.length_b   1.000
_cell.length_c   1.000
_cell.angle_alpha   90.00
_cell.angle_beta   90.00
_cell.angle_gamma   90.00
#
_symmetry.space_group_name_H-M   'P 1'
#
loop_
_entity.id
_entity.type
_entity.pdbx_description
1 polymer ?
#
loop_
_entity_poly.entity_id
_entity_poly.type
_entity_poly.pdbx_seq_one_letter_code
_entity_poly.pdbx_strand_id
1 'polypeptide(L)'
;MLPPSIKTMLAALAQATDPKAHAAQLQRFGRALLERPDDAAALLAQTAESAAAARGDEERMSQLLGTALDEARMARENGQRRGALFIEGLETRLGELVASNALTLKGSLTVSGTWARAGLPSPAILAARQDAFTEAMEDGEDPVDLETLLDGLIGSLTREHGGNVSALHALFAEMLPTVPSEARRVLVRLAVARPQEIFAELGCAWLLDPDAEIRSGAVEGLSDRLAAGTAFPEMLARLTILRSWLADAALRDRLDGLVRMALRKGVAGPTKAPEHKLHRIVASLVDGSGAQSMAAAVQTRDTPSVAVMLLKQGFGVKDAYVLPCDSATEQRRILATLTDEIEAQDVPRAYMEQALGLALGEGLEAGLAPMPGLVDVAQSCGLDDLRPLSASVEATLALADPEGRVADLTVQARGRLITASQHWPDAYPVLESWFEDSDETLEALESAKSHATLTRNMWRVLEDRRAHWTALIARNALLLRAVGSDHAKEFIAVAAALKDGRDIKKTPVMKFICEQSIMVWLDRQDEPDGLFDAGSDMPPTASSMAPANWSMPDATAETAGELAKLLHPAGLTEPWLEGYLTGICTAPLFVTPSDWLTPLLHIVGPSLKAEKDLTRFVNLLMPRYNETLTRLRVPDENLIPIDIPLIPIWADGYLTAWEATKPSWPAKALGPKGKTIRKALEQATEGQIDPTVFQVTLPVWLRERFAEQKM
;
A
#
# COMPACT_ATOMS: atom_id res chain seq x y z
N MET A 1 -1.16 -30.31 14.67
CA MET A 1 -0.82 -30.75 13.29
C MET A 1 -1.25 -29.67 12.32
N LEU A 2 -0.39 -29.29 11.37
CA LEU A 2 -0.70 -28.23 10.40
C LEU A 2 -1.80 -28.65 9.38
N PRO A 3 -2.74 -27.76 9.06
CA PRO A 3 -3.73 -27.96 7.99
C PRO A 3 -3.07 -28.25 6.62
N PRO A 4 -3.73 -28.99 5.71
CA PRO A 4 -3.22 -29.25 4.36
C PRO A 4 -2.92 -27.97 3.56
N SER A 5 -3.77 -26.95 3.70
CA SER A 5 -3.60 -25.62 3.09
C SER A 5 -2.26 -25.00 3.47
N ILE A 6 -1.94 -24.95 4.76
CA ILE A 6 -0.66 -24.42 5.26
C ILE A 6 0.54 -25.20 4.73
N LYS A 7 0.46 -26.53 4.70
CA LYS A 7 1.54 -27.36 4.16
C LYS A 7 1.82 -27.06 2.69
N THR A 8 0.76 -26.89 1.89
CA THR A 8 0.87 -26.50 0.48
C THR A 8 1.48 -25.10 0.33
N MET A 9 1.07 -24.14 1.15
CA MET A 9 1.66 -22.79 1.15
C MET A 9 3.15 -22.82 1.48
N LEU A 10 3.56 -23.56 2.53
CA LEU A 10 4.96 -23.70 2.91
C LEU A 10 5.80 -24.38 1.81
N ALA A 11 5.25 -25.41 1.16
CA ALA A 11 5.91 -26.07 0.03
C ALA A 11 6.07 -25.13 -1.18
N ALA A 12 5.05 -24.33 -1.50
CA ALA A 12 5.12 -23.33 -2.57
C ALA A 12 6.16 -22.25 -2.28
N LEU A 13 6.20 -21.72 -1.04
CA LEU A 13 7.20 -20.75 -0.61
C LEU A 13 8.62 -21.31 -0.67
N ALA A 14 8.80 -22.60 -0.37
CA ALA A 14 10.09 -23.26 -0.49
C ALA A 14 10.57 -23.41 -1.95
N GLN A 15 9.65 -23.45 -2.92
CA GLN A 15 9.95 -23.58 -4.35
C GLN A 15 10.16 -22.22 -5.04
N ALA A 16 9.63 -21.12 -4.48
CA ALA A 16 9.81 -19.77 -5.02
C ALA A 16 11.22 -19.24 -4.70
N THR A 17 12.14 -19.39 -5.66
CA THR A 17 13.54 -18.94 -5.54
C THR A 17 13.76 -17.49 -6.00
N ASP A 18 12.84 -16.94 -6.80
CA ASP A 18 12.87 -15.53 -7.22
C ASP A 18 12.27 -14.62 -6.12
N PRO A 19 12.97 -13.56 -5.67
CA PRO A 19 12.47 -12.68 -4.61
C PRO A 19 11.13 -12.00 -4.92
N LYS A 20 10.87 -11.62 -6.18
CA LYS A 20 9.61 -10.96 -6.55
C LYS A 20 8.45 -11.96 -6.54
N ALA A 21 8.65 -13.15 -7.11
CA ALA A 21 7.68 -14.22 -7.05
C ALA A 21 7.39 -14.67 -5.62
N HIS A 22 8.43 -14.74 -4.77
CA HIS A 22 8.29 -15.08 -3.35
C HIS A 22 7.44 -14.04 -2.60
N ALA A 23 7.73 -12.75 -2.78
CA ALA A 23 6.94 -11.66 -2.18
C ALA A 23 5.48 -11.67 -2.65
N ALA A 24 5.23 -11.88 -3.95
CA ALA A 24 3.87 -11.97 -4.49
C ALA A 24 3.11 -13.19 -3.93
N GLN A 25 3.79 -14.33 -3.75
CA GLN A 25 3.18 -15.51 -3.13
C GLN A 25 2.85 -15.29 -1.66
N LEU A 26 3.77 -14.70 -0.89
CA LEU A 26 3.51 -14.34 0.51
C LEU A 26 2.28 -13.46 0.63
N GLN A 27 2.18 -12.39 -0.16
CA GLN A 27 1.04 -11.48 -0.15
C GLN A 27 -0.28 -12.22 -0.47
N ARG A 28 -0.28 -13.04 -1.52
CA ARG A 28 -1.45 -13.85 -1.89
C ARG A 28 -1.85 -14.80 -0.76
N PHE A 29 -0.89 -15.45 -0.10
CA PHE A 29 -1.16 -16.38 0.99
C PHE A 29 -1.62 -15.67 2.27
N GLY A 30 -1.09 -14.48 2.55
CA GLY A 30 -1.56 -13.63 3.66
C GLY A 30 -3.05 -13.29 3.51
N ARG A 31 -3.48 -12.85 2.32
CA ARG A 31 -4.90 -12.59 2.02
C ARG A 31 -5.75 -13.85 2.16
N ALA A 32 -5.27 -14.98 1.63
CA ALA A 32 -5.99 -16.25 1.74
C ALA A 32 -6.14 -16.73 3.19
N LEU A 33 -5.17 -16.43 4.06
CA LEU A 33 -5.24 -16.76 5.48
C LEU A 33 -6.16 -15.84 6.27
N LEU A 34 -6.26 -14.57 5.89
CA LEU A 34 -7.24 -13.64 6.47
C LEU A 34 -8.67 -14.19 6.34
N GLU A 35 -8.97 -14.85 5.21
CA GLU A 35 -10.26 -15.53 4.94
C GLU A 35 -10.37 -16.93 5.58
N ARG A 36 -9.31 -17.43 6.22
CA ARG A 36 -9.23 -18.75 6.87
C ARG A 36 -8.66 -18.64 8.29
N PRO A 37 -9.37 -17.99 9.23
CA PRO A 37 -8.87 -17.75 10.59
C PRO A 37 -8.49 -19.03 11.35
N ASP A 38 -9.19 -20.15 11.12
CA ASP A 38 -8.86 -21.43 11.75
C ASP A 38 -7.51 -21.98 11.30
N ASP A 39 -7.16 -21.82 10.02
CA ASP A 39 -5.85 -22.23 9.48
C ASP A 39 -4.74 -21.35 10.05
N ALA A 40 -4.99 -20.04 10.19
CA ALA A 40 -4.07 -19.11 10.83
C ALA A 40 -3.88 -19.41 12.32
N ALA A 41 -4.95 -19.76 13.05
CA ALA A 41 -4.89 -20.17 14.45
C ALA A 41 -4.08 -21.46 14.64
N ALA A 42 -4.18 -22.41 13.71
CA ALA A 42 -3.36 -23.63 13.71
C ALA A 42 -1.88 -23.34 13.40
N LEU A 43 -1.61 -22.41 12.48
CA LEU A 43 -0.26 -21.92 12.19
C LEU A 43 0.37 -21.22 13.39
N LEU A 44 -0.39 -20.37 14.09
CA LEU A 44 0.02 -19.72 15.34
C LEU A 44 0.37 -20.76 16.40
N ALA A 45 -0.49 -21.75 16.64
CA ALA A 45 -0.24 -22.80 17.63
C ALA A 45 1.06 -23.56 17.32
N GLN A 46 1.29 -23.94 16.06
CA GLN A 46 2.52 -24.60 15.66
C GLN A 46 3.76 -23.72 15.87
N THR A 47 3.65 -22.41 15.61
CA THR A 47 4.73 -21.44 15.81
C THR A 47 5.04 -21.23 17.29
N ALA A 48 4.02 -21.18 18.14
CA ALA A 48 4.11 -21.02 19.59
C ALA A 48 4.69 -22.26 20.32
N GLU A 49 4.37 -23.46 19.82
CA GLU A 49 4.78 -24.74 20.40
C GLU A 49 6.19 -25.19 19.95
N SER A 50 6.72 -24.67 18.84
CA SER A 50 7.89 -25.26 18.16
C SER A 50 9.18 -25.22 18.98
N ALA A 51 9.54 -26.39 19.53
CA ALA A 51 10.89 -26.71 20.02
C ALA A 51 11.71 -27.54 19.01
N ALA A 52 11.11 -28.05 17.92
CA ALA A 52 11.68 -29.17 17.14
C ALA A 52 11.46 -29.12 15.61
N ALA A 53 10.99 -28.01 15.01
CA ALA A 53 10.90 -27.91 13.55
C ALA A 53 12.28 -27.61 12.92
N ALA A 54 12.49 -28.03 11.67
CA ALA A 54 13.69 -27.66 10.93
C ALA A 54 13.73 -26.12 10.78
N ARG A 55 14.90 -25.50 11.00
CA ARG A 55 15.08 -24.04 11.04
C ARG A 55 14.43 -23.29 9.86
N GLY A 56 14.44 -23.87 8.66
CA GLY A 56 13.85 -23.27 7.46
C GLY A 56 12.32 -23.29 7.41
N ASP A 57 11.65 -24.22 8.08
CA ASP A 57 10.19 -24.25 8.13
C ASP A 57 9.65 -23.30 9.21
N GLU A 58 10.38 -23.11 10.31
CA GLU A 58 10.04 -22.12 11.34
C GLU A 58 10.03 -20.69 10.78
N GLU A 59 11.04 -20.34 9.99
CA GLU A 59 11.14 -19.01 9.38
C GLU A 59 9.99 -18.75 8.39
N ARG A 60 9.67 -19.72 7.52
CA ARG A 60 8.54 -19.60 6.59
C ARG A 60 7.19 -19.53 7.31
N MET A 61 7.00 -20.28 8.39
CA MET A 61 5.80 -20.19 9.22
C MET A 61 5.64 -18.79 9.83
N SER A 62 6.72 -18.22 10.37
CA SER A 62 6.71 -16.85 10.90
C SER A 62 6.47 -15.80 9.80
N GLN A 63 7.07 -15.95 8.62
CA GLN A 63 6.82 -15.06 7.47
C GLN A 63 5.35 -15.11 7.03
N LEU A 64 4.78 -16.31 6.94
CA LEU A 64 3.40 -16.52 6.53
C LEU A 64 2.41 -15.93 7.56
N LEU A 65 2.64 -16.20 8.85
CA LEU A 65 1.84 -15.63 9.94
C LEU A 65 1.97 -14.09 9.98
N GLY A 66 3.18 -13.57 9.83
CA GLY A 66 3.46 -12.13 9.80
C GLY A 66 2.75 -11.44 8.64
N THR A 67 2.73 -12.07 7.46
CA THR A 67 2.03 -11.53 6.28
C THR A 67 0.51 -11.54 6.49
N ALA A 68 -0.05 -12.59 7.10
CA ALA A 68 -1.48 -12.63 7.43
C ALA A 68 -1.87 -11.56 8.46
N LEU A 69 -1.02 -11.33 9.46
CA LEU A 69 -1.21 -10.24 10.45
C LEU A 69 -1.08 -8.87 9.81
N ASP A 70 -0.18 -8.67 8.85
CA ASP A 70 -0.02 -7.41 8.13
C ASP A 70 -1.26 -7.09 7.29
N GLU A 71 -1.80 -8.08 6.57
CA GLU A 71 -3.07 -7.96 5.84
C GLU A 71 -4.24 -7.68 6.79
N ALA A 72 -4.31 -8.36 7.94
CA ALA A 72 -5.32 -8.10 8.97
C ALA A 72 -5.20 -6.69 9.57
N ARG A 73 -3.97 -6.22 9.82
CA ARG A 73 -3.69 -4.86 10.27
C ARG A 73 -4.17 -3.85 9.22
N MET A 74 -3.82 -4.04 7.94
CA MET A 74 -4.25 -3.16 6.85
C MET A 74 -5.78 -3.12 6.73
N ALA A 75 -6.45 -4.27 6.80
CA ALA A 75 -7.91 -4.34 6.80
C ALA A 75 -8.51 -3.53 7.98
N ARG A 76 -7.97 -3.71 9.19
CA ARG A 76 -8.40 -2.96 10.38
C ARG A 76 -8.19 -1.45 10.22
N GLU A 77 -7.03 -1.03 9.73
CA GLU A 77 -6.73 0.39 9.49
C GLU A 77 -7.62 1.03 8.42
N ASN A 78 -8.10 0.23 7.46
CA ASN A 78 -9.04 0.65 6.44
C ASN A 78 -10.52 0.56 6.89
N GLY A 79 -10.77 0.27 8.18
CA GLY A 79 -12.12 0.26 8.76
C GLY A 79 -12.88 -1.05 8.53
N GLN A 80 -12.18 -2.17 8.27
CA GLN A 80 -12.81 -3.47 8.11
C GLN A 80 -12.72 -4.28 9.40
N ARG A 81 -13.87 -4.70 9.96
CA ARG A 81 -13.94 -5.49 11.21
C ARG A 81 -13.30 -6.86 11.04
N ARG A 82 -13.26 -7.42 9.83
CA ARG A 82 -12.59 -8.72 9.57
C ARG A 82 -11.14 -8.71 10.06
N GLY A 83 -10.42 -7.61 9.89
CA GLY A 83 -9.05 -7.46 10.37
C GLY A 83 -8.97 -7.47 11.90
N ALA A 84 -9.89 -6.76 12.57
CA ALA A 84 -9.97 -6.74 14.03
C ALA A 84 -10.34 -8.13 14.60
N LEU A 85 -11.39 -8.76 14.07
CA LEU A 85 -11.86 -10.09 14.49
C LEU A 85 -10.78 -11.16 14.27
N PHE A 86 -10.03 -11.08 13.17
CA PHE A 86 -8.93 -12.00 12.90
C PHE A 86 -7.83 -11.87 13.97
N ILE A 87 -7.39 -10.65 14.29
CA ILE A 87 -6.36 -10.40 15.30
C ILE A 87 -6.87 -10.84 16.69
N GLU A 88 -8.09 -10.47 17.07
CA GLU A 88 -8.71 -10.87 18.35
C GLU A 88 -8.85 -12.39 18.47
N GLY A 89 -9.19 -13.08 17.38
CA GLY A 89 -9.25 -14.54 17.32
C GLY A 89 -7.89 -15.19 17.56
N LEU A 90 -6.82 -14.65 16.95
CA LEU A 90 -5.46 -15.12 17.19
C LEU A 90 -4.97 -14.83 18.62
N GLU A 91 -5.31 -13.67 19.17
CA GLU A 91 -5.01 -13.33 20.58
C GLU A 91 -5.74 -14.25 21.56
N THR A 92 -7.01 -14.58 21.27
CA THR A 92 -7.79 -15.57 22.03
C THR A 92 -7.12 -16.94 21.99
N ARG A 93 -6.71 -17.40 20.80
CA ARG A 93 -5.98 -18.66 20.64
C ARG A 93 -4.66 -18.67 21.40
N LEU A 94 -3.93 -17.56 21.41
CA LEU A 94 -2.71 -17.41 22.19
C LEU A 94 -2.99 -17.53 23.70
N GLY A 95 -4.09 -16.96 24.18
CA GLY A 95 -4.55 -17.14 25.57
C GLY A 95 -4.81 -18.60 25.93
N GLU A 96 -5.41 -19.38 25.04
CA GLU A 96 -5.61 -20.83 25.25
C GLU A 96 -4.28 -21.59 25.35
N LEU A 97 -3.30 -21.23 24.53
CA LEU A 97 -1.95 -21.84 24.55
C LEU A 97 -1.18 -21.50 25.82
N VAL A 98 -1.37 -20.30 26.37
CA VAL A 98 -0.81 -19.91 27.66
C VAL A 98 -1.49 -20.70 28.79
N ALA A 99 -2.82 -20.78 28.78
CA ALA A 99 -3.58 -21.50 29.80
C ALA A 99 -3.28 -23.02 29.82
N SER A 100 -2.96 -23.60 28.67
CA SER A 100 -2.56 -25.02 28.54
C SER A 100 -1.06 -25.27 28.75
N ASN A 101 -0.28 -24.22 29.04
CA ASN A 101 1.19 -24.25 29.14
C ASN A 101 1.90 -24.80 27.88
N ALA A 102 1.30 -24.60 26.70
CA ALA A 102 1.83 -25.01 25.40
C ALA A 102 2.76 -23.95 24.77
N LEU A 103 2.68 -22.69 25.21
CA LEU A 103 3.55 -21.62 24.71
C LEU A 103 4.99 -21.75 25.27
N THR A 104 5.96 -22.00 24.39
CA THR A 104 7.38 -22.07 24.77
C THR A 104 8.02 -20.67 24.84
N LEU A 105 9.17 -20.52 25.51
CA LEU A 105 9.90 -19.24 25.54
C LEU A 105 10.33 -18.79 24.13
N LYS A 106 10.89 -19.73 23.34
CA LYS A 106 11.26 -19.49 21.94
C LYS A 106 10.04 -19.12 21.09
N GLY A 107 8.92 -19.82 21.30
CA GLY A 107 7.65 -19.54 20.65
C GLY A 107 7.13 -18.15 21.01
N SER A 108 7.20 -17.74 22.28
CA SER A 108 6.81 -16.41 22.74
C SER A 108 7.60 -15.30 22.03
N LEU A 109 8.93 -15.45 21.95
CA LEU A 109 9.79 -14.51 21.21
C LEU A 109 9.46 -14.49 19.71
N THR A 110 9.23 -15.66 19.11
CA THR A 110 8.91 -15.78 17.68
C THR A 110 7.57 -15.12 17.36
N VAL A 111 6.55 -15.37 18.18
CA VAL A 111 5.21 -14.76 18.06
C VAL A 111 5.29 -13.26 18.28
N SER A 112 5.96 -12.80 19.33
CA SER A 112 6.19 -11.38 19.59
C SER A 112 6.85 -10.67 18.41
N GLY A 113 7.95 -11.24 17.88
CA GLY A 113 8.63 -10.69 16.71
C GLY A 113 7.75 -10.69 15.45
N THR A 114 6.86 -11.67 15.31
CA THR A 114 5.93 -11.73 14.17
C THR A 114 4.88 -10.60 14.24
N TRP A 115 4.35 -10.30 15.43
CA TRP A 115 3.47 -9.13 15.64
C TRP A 115 4.20 -7.82 15.40
N ALA A 116 5.40 -7.67 15.97
CA ALA A 116 6.20 -6.46 15.82
C ALA A 116 6.53 -6.17 14.35
N ARG A 117 6.94 -7.19 13.58
CA ARG A 117 7.21 -7.06 12.14
C ARG A 117 5.97 -6.75 11.30
N ALA A 118 4.80 -7.21 11.74
CA ALA A 118 3.52 -6.84 11.13
C ALA A 118 3.05 -5.42 11.51
N GLY A 119 3.79 -4.68 12.35
CA GLY A 119 3.42 -3.35 12.82
C GLY A 119 2.26 -3.36 13.82
N LEU A 120 2.07 -4.47 14.54
CA LEU A 120 1.05 -4.63 15.57
C LEU A 120 1.66 -4.57 16.97
N PRO A 121 0.93 -4.04 17.98
CA PRO A 121 1.34 -4.17 19.36
C PRO A 121 1.29 -5.65 19.76
N SER A 122 2.39 -6.15 20.33
CA SER A 122 2.46 -7.55 20.77
C SER A 122 1.44 -7.85 21.87
N PRO A 123 0.78 -9.02 21.86
CA PRO A 123 -0.26 -9.35 22.84
C PRO A 123 0.30 -9.40 24.27
N ALA A 124 -0.37 -8.72 25.21
CA ALA A 124 0.08 -8.64 26.60
C ALA A 124 0.18 -10.02 27.30
N ILE A 125 -0.59 -11.01 26.83
CA ILE A 125 -0.60 -12.37 27.35
C ILE A 125 0.76 -13.08 27.17
N LEU A 126 1.62 -12.62 26.26
CA LEU A 126 2.97 -13.15 26.09
C LEU A 126 3.85 -12.97 27.34
N ALA A 127 3.55 -11.96 28.16
CA ALA A 127 4.23 -11.71 29.44
C ALA A 127 3.70 -12.54 30.61
N ALA A 128 2.61 -13.31 30.42
CA ALA A 128 1.96 -14.05 31.50
C ALA A 128 2.76 -15.28 31.97
N ARG A 129 3.77 -15.73 31.20
CA ARG A 129 4.73 -16.76 31.62
C ARG A 129 5.78 -16.17 32.57
N GLN A 130 5.33 -15.76 33.76
CA GLN A 130 6.22 -15.31 34.83
C GLN A 130 7.22 -16.42 35.19
N ASP A 131 6.76 -17.66 35.32
CA ASP A 131 7.57 -18.80 35.76
C ASP A 131 8.82 -19.05 34.88
N ALA A 132 8.75 -18.85 33.56
CA ALA A 132 9.91 -19.06 32.69
C ALA A 132 10.96 -17.92 32.75
N PHE A 133 10.49 -16.70 33.03
CA PHE A 133 11.38 -15.55 33.25
C PHE A 133 11.96 -15.60 34.66
N THR A 134 11.13 -15.96 35.65
CA THR A 134 11.52 -16.17 37.05
C THR A 134 12.45 -17.38 37.19
N GLU A 135 12.24 -18.52 36.53
CA GLU A 135 13.19 -19.65 36.52
C GLU A 135 14.55 -19.25 35.91
N ALA A 136 14.54 -18.46 34.82
CA ALA A 136 15.77 -17.91 34.24
C ALA A 136 16.45 -16.86 35.15
N MET A 137 15.68 -16.23 36.06
CA MET A 137 16.19 -15.30 37.08
C MET A 137 16.52 -15.99 38.41
N GLU A 138 15.92 -17.12 38.75
CA GLU A 138 16.14 -17.88 39.99
C GLU A 138 17.40 -18.76 39.90
N ASP A 139 17.76 -19.22 38.69
CA ASP A 139 19.09 -19.79 38.43
C ASP A 139 20.22 -18.72 38.48
N GLY A 140 19.87 -17.43 38.51
CA GLY A 140 20.77 -16.29 38.61
C GLY A 140 20.50 -15.43 39.84
N GLU A 141 20.97 -15.86 41.02
CA GLU A 141 20.67 -15.24 42.32
C GLU A 141 21.20 -13.78 42.51
N ASP A 142 21.80 -13.12 41.50
CA ASP A 142 22.41 -11.80 41.66
C ASP A 142 22.02 -10.81 40.51
N PRO A 143 21.74 -9.51 40.77
CA PRO A 143 21.61 -8.47 39.72
C PRO A 143 22.73 -8.44 38.66
N VAL A 144 23.88 -9.04 38.96
CA VAL A 144 25.00 -9.29 38.04
C VAL A 144 24.60 -10.23 36.88
N ASP A 145 23.64 -11.14 37.07
CA ASP A 145 23.17 -12.08 36.04
C ASP A 145 22.30 -11.41 34.98
N LEU A 146 21.53 -10.38 35.34
CA LEU A 146 20.76 -9.58 34.38
C LEU A 146 21.68 -8.72 33.50
N GLU A 147 22.72 -8.15 34.09
CA GLU A 147 23.77 -7.45 33.34
C GLU A 147 24.52 -8.42 32.42
N THR A 148 24.80 -9.64 32.87
CA THR A 148 25.48 -10.70 32.08
C THR A 148 24.60 -11.21 30.93
N LEU A 149 23.29 -11.37 31.14
CA LEU A 149 22.34 -11.79 30.12
C LEU A 149 22.16 -10.70 29.06
N LEU A 150 22.05 -9.43 29.49
CA LEU A 150 22.08 -8.27 28.60
C LEU A 150 23.42 -8.18 27.86
N ASP A 151 24.56 -8.44 28.51
CA ASP A 151 25.89 -8.47 27.87
C ASP A 151 26.01 -9.56 26.82
N GLY A 152 25.41 -10.73 27.05
CA GLY A 152 25.34 -11.82 26.07
C GLY A 152 24.54 -11.43 24.82
N LEU A 153 23.35 -10.87 25.02
CA LEU A 153 22.45 -10.39 23.95
C LEU A 153 23.06 -9.20 23.19
N ILE A 154 23.60 -8.21 23.90
CA ILE A 154 24.21 -7.01 23.32
C ILE A 154 25.55 -7.35 22.64
N GLY A 155 26.33 -8.25 23.24
CA GLY A 155 27.65 -8.64 22.76
C GLY A 155 27.61 -9.46 21.47
N SER A 156 26.55 -10.24 21.22
CA SER A 156 26.31 -10.84 19.90
C SER A 156 25.91 -9.77 18.87
N LEU A 157 25.02 -8.84 19.24
CA LEU A 157 24.47 -7.83 18.33
C LEU A 157 25.46 -6.75 17.90
N THR A 158 26.32 -6.31 18.82
CA THR A 158 27.38 -5.34 18.50
C THR A 158 28.37 -5.92 17.49
N ARG A 159 28.58 -7.26 17.51
CA ARG A 159 29.42 -7.97 16.54
C ARG A 159 28.72 -8.18 15.19
N GLU A 160 27.41 -8.40 15.19
CA GLU A 160 26.66 -8.77 13.98
C GLU A 160 26.12 -7.55 13.20
N HIS A 161 25.78 -6.45 13.89
CA HIS A 161 25.05 -5.31 13.29
C HIS A 161 25.75 -3.95 13.50
N GLY A 162 27.02 -3.95 13.90
CA GLY A 162 27.90 -2.77 13.81
C GLY A 162 27.47 -1.54 14.60
N GLY A 163 26.60 -1.67 15.60
CA GLY A 163 26.12 -0.54 16.40
C GLY A 163 24.94 0.24 15.80
N ASN A 164 24.05 -0.40 15.04
CA ASN A 164 22.81 0.22 14.55
C ASN A 164 21.71 0.27 15.64
N VAL A 165 21.27 1.47 16.03
CA VAL A 165 20.20 1.69 17.03
C VAL A 165 18.87 1.07 16.60
N SER A 166 18.46 1.22 15.35
CA SER A 166 17.19 0.67 14.84
C SER A 166 17.16 -0.85 14.91
N ALA A 167 18.30 -1.50 14.65
CA ALA A 167 18.42 -2.96 14.77
C ALA A 167 18.31 -3.42 16.23
N LEU A 168 18.96 -2.70 17.17
CA LEU A 168 18.79 -2.96 18.60
C LEU A 168 17.35 -2.72 19.06
N HIS A 169 16.74 -1.61 18.65
CA HIS A 169 15.36 -1.27 18.98
C HIS A 169 14.40 -2.35 18.47
N ALA A 170 14.54 -2.81 17.22
CA ALA A 170 13.73 -3.89 16.66
C ALA A 170 13.84 -5.17 17.50
N LEU A 171 15.05 -5.57 17.89
CA LEU A 171 15.25 -6.76 18.71
C LEU A 171 14.59 -6.64 20.09
N PHE A 172 14.75 -5.49 20.77
CA PHE A 172 14.06 -5.26 22.03
C PHE A 172 12.54 -5.18 21.86
N ALA A 173 12.04 -4.71 20.72
CA ALA A 173 10.61 -4.74 20.42
C ALA A 173 10.08 -6.18 20.29
N GLU A 174 10.92 -7.16 19.90
CA GLU A 174 10.53 -8.58 19.92
C GLU A 174 10.59 -9.17 21.35
N MET A 175 11.53 -8.72 22.18
CA MET A 175 11.78 -9.32 23.51
C MET A 175 10.97 -8.68 24.65
N LEU A 176 10.93 -7.36 24.76
CA LEU A 176 10.27 -6.66 25.87
C LEU A 176 8.80 -7.05 26.07
N PRO A 177 7.98 -7.31 25.02
CA PRO A 177 6.62 -7.75 25.22
C PRO A 177 6.48 -9.11 25.94
N THR A 178 7.49 -9.96 25.91
CA THR A 178 7.50 -11.25 26.63
C THR A 178 7.89 -11.10 28.09
N VAL A 179 8.32 -9.91 28.51
CA VAL A 179 8.71 -9.60 29.89
C VAL A 179 7.54 -8.95 30.65
N PRO A 180 7.32 -9.25 31.94
CA PRO A 180 6.34 -8.56 32.77
C PRO A 180 6.55 -7.04 32.82
N SER A 181 5.47 -6.27 32.83
CA SER A 181 5.49 -4.80 32.71
C SER A 181 6.42 -4.10 33.72
N GLU A 182 6.41 -4.51 35.00
CA GLU A 182 7.29 -3.93 36.03
C GLU A 182 8.78 -4.21 35.76
N ALA A 183 9.10 -5.40 35.25
CA ALA A 183 10.47 -5.78 34.91
C ALA A 183 10.96 -5.06 33.64
N ARG A 184 10.07 -4.71 32.70
CA ARG A 184 10.43 -3.93 31.49
C ARG A 184 11.07 -2.59 31.86
N ARG A 185 10.48 -1.86 32.81
CA ARG A 185 11.03 -0.56 33.26
C ARG A 185 12.45 -0.69 33.78
N VAL A 186 12.69 -1.70 34.62
CA VAL A 186 14.03 -1.96 35.21
C VAL A 186 15.02 -2.34 34.11
N LEU A 187 14.66 -3.25 33.21
CA LEU A 187 15.49 -3.66 32.08
C LEU A 187 15.86 -2.48 31.18
N VAL A 188 14.87 -1.67 30.80
CA VAL A 188 15.07 -0.50 29.95
C VAL A 188 15.98 0.51 30.64
N ARG A 189 15.75 0.80 31.92
CA ARG A 189 16.62 1.71 32.70
C ARG A 189 18.07 1.23 32.70
N LEU A 190 18.29 -0.05 32.99
CA LEU A 190 19.64 -0.66 33.02
C LEU A 190 20.29 -0.63 31.64
N ALA A 191 19.56 -0.98 30.58
CA ALA A 191 20.06 -0.94 29.21
C ALA A 191 20.51 0.48 28.82
N VAL A 192 19.68 1.50 29.08
CA VAL A 192 19.97 2.91 28.74
C VAL A 192 21.13 3.46 29.58
N ALA A 193 21.24 3.09 30.85
CA ALA A 193 22.27 3.59 31.77
C ALA A 193 23.72 3.18 31.40
N ARG A 194 23.87 2.17 30.52
CA ARG A 194 25.18 1.68 30.03
C ARG A 194 26.00 2.81 29.41
N PRO A 195 27.34 2.79 29.49
CA PRO A 195 28.17 3.93 29.07
C PRO A 195 28.20 4.17 27.56
N GLN A 196 28.01 3.15 26.71
CA GLN A 196 28.10 3.30 25.26
C GLN A 196 26.98 4.23 24.72
N GLU A 197 27.31 5.10 23.76
CA GLU A 197 26.41 6.15 23.26
C GLU A 197 25.13 5.58 22.62
N ILE A 198 25.24 4.45 21.93
CA ILE A 198 24.12 3.74 21.30
C ILE A 198 22.96 3.45 22.26
N PHE A 199 23.24 3.24 23.55
CA PHE A 199 22.20 3.00 24.56
C PHE A 199 21.46 4.27 24.99
N ALA A 200 22.12 5.43 24.93
CA ALA A 200 21.42 6.71 25.09
C ALA A 200 20.52 6.99 23.88
N GLU A 201 20.96 6.66 22.67
CA GLU A 201 20.14 6.78 21.46
C GLU A 201 18.93 5.86 21.51
N LEU A 202 19.12 4.60 21.94
CA LEU A 202 18.04 3.67 22.22
C LEU A 202 17.08 4.20 23.29
N GLY A 203 17.61 4.81 24.35
CA GLY A 203 16.81 5.50 25.35
C GLY A 203 15.97 6.65 24.78
N CYS A 204 16.53 7.44 23.85
CA CYS A 204 15.77 8.48 23.15
C CYS A 204 14.65 7.89 22.29
N ALA A 205 14.90 6.77 21.60
CA ALA A 205 13.89 6.06 20.80
C ALA A 205 12.73 5.58 21.69
N TRP A 206 13.04 4.97 22.84
CA TRP A 206 12.04 4.48 23.79
C TRP A 206 11.22 5.56 24.49
N LEU A 207 11.58 6.84 24.40
CA LEU A 207 10.68 7.92 24.85
C LEU A 207 9.40 8.02 24.01
N LEU A 208 9.42 7.47 22.78
CA LEU A 208 8.29 7.43 21.86
C LEU A 208 7.54 6.09 21.90
N ASP A 209 7.94 5.16 22.77
CA ASP A 209 7.30 3.84 22.90
C ASP A 209 5.84 3.97 23.41
N PRO A 210 4.88 3.18 22.92
CA PRO A 210 3.51 3.19 23.44
C PRO A 210 3.38 2.75 24.91
N ASP A 211 4.29 1.90 25.43
CA ASP A 211 4.30 1.42 26.81
C ASP A 211 4.88 2.48 27.78
N ALA A 212 4.10 2.87 28.78
CA ALA A 212 4.50 3.87 29.77
C ALA A 212 5.66 3.43 30.67
N GLU A 213 5.81 2.12 30.91
CA GLU A 213 6.90 1.58 31.72
C GLU A 213 8.23 1.61 30.94
N ILE A 214 8.19 1.35 29.63
CA ILE A 214 9.34 1.52 28.74
C ILE A 214 9.77 3.00 28.71
N ARG A 215 8.84 3.93 28.48
CA ARG A 215 9.14 5.38 28.51
C ARG A 215 9.73 5.83 29.85
N SER A 216 9.19 5.33 30.96
CA SER A 216 9.66 5.67 32.30
C SER A 216 11.07 5.16 32.58
N GLY A 217 11.34 3.89 32.21
CA GLY A 217 12.66 3.30 32.31
C GLY A 217 13.69 4.07 31.47
N ALA A 218 13.30 4.51 30.27
CA ALA A 218 14.17 5.26 29.38
C ALA A 218 14.58 6.61 29.98
N VAL A 219 13.63 7.40 30.52
CA VAL A 219 13.94 8.67 31.19
C VAL A 219 14.80 8.46 32.44
N GLU A 220 14.55 7.40 33.20
CA GLU A 220 15.39 7.03 34.35
C GLU A 220 16.82 6.69 33.94
N GLY A 221 17.00 5.85 32.92
CA GLY A 221 18.33 5.49 32.44
C GLY A 221 19.09 6.70 31.90
N LEU A 222 18.42 7.59 31.14
CA LEU A 222 19.01 8.86 30.69
C LEU A 222 19.40 9.76 31.86
N SER A 223 18.60 9.76 32.94
CA SER A 223 18.91 10.50 34.17
C SER A 223 20.14 9.92 34.88
N ASP A 224 20.25 8.58 34.94
CA ASP A 224 21.40 7.89 35.51
C ASP A 224 22.68 8.17 34.72
N ARG A 225 22.61 8.20 33.38
CA ARG A 225 23.74 8.64 32.54
C ARG A 225 24.19 10.06 32.86
N LEU A 226 23.23 10.98 33.01
CA LEU A 226 23.54 12.36 33.38
C LEU A 226 24.14 12.46 34.78
N ALA A 227 23.70 11.62 35.73
CA ALA A 227 24.27 11.53 37.06
C ALA A 227 25.72 11.01 37.01
N ALA A 228 25.97 9.97 36.23
CA ALA A 228 27.27 9.34 36.02
C ALA A 228 28.25 10.16 35.17
N GLY A 229 27.78 11.23 34.52
CA GLY A 229 28.62 12.08 33.66
C GLY A 229 28.89 11.49 32.27
N THR A 230 28.08 10.54 31.82
CA THR A 230 28.16 9.89 30.50
C THR A 230 27.13 10.45 29.50
N ALA A 231 26.52 11.58 29.83
CA ALA A 231 25.66 12.35 28.94
C ALA A 231 26.50 13.19 27.96
N PHE A 232 26.04 13.26 26.71
CA PHE A 232 26.76 13.93 25.61
C PHE A 232 25.85 14.87 24.81
N PRO A 233 26.43 15.86 24.09
CA PRO A 233 25.72 16.80 23.23
C PRO A 233 24.60 16.26 22.35
N GLU A 234 24.87 15.21 21.58
CA GLU A 234 23.98 14.68 20.56
C GLU A 234 22.71 14.09 21.21
N MET A 235 22.86 13.43 22.35
CA MET A 235 21.74 13.01 23.19
C MET A 235 20.87 14.21 23.59
N LEU A 236 21.47 15.31 24.06
CA LEU A 236 20.71 16.50 24.48
C LEU A 236 19.96 17.17 23.30
N ALA A 237 20.56 17.18 22.12
CA ALA A 237 19.91 17.68 20.90
C ALA A 237 18.66 16.86 20.57
N ARG A 238 18.75 15.53 20.59
CA ARG A 238 17.59 14.63 20.38
C ARG A 238 16.49 14.88 21.40
N LEU A 239 16.84 14.98 22.68
CA LEU A 239 15.88 15.24 23.75
C LEU A 239 15.14 16.59 23.58
N THR A 240 15.82 17.59 23.03
CA THR A 240 15.21 18.90 22.75
C THR A 240 14.16 18.80 21.63
N ILE A 241 14.42 18.02 20.59
CA ILE A 241 13.45 17.73 19.51
C ILE A 241 12.24 16.99 20.09
N LEU A 242 12.52 15.88 20.77
CA LEU A 242 11.51 14.97 21.33
C LEU A 242 10.55 15.64 22.30
N ARG A 243 11.00 16.67 23.02
CA ARG A 243 10.17 17.45 23.96
C ARG A 243 8.81 17.84 23.38
N SER A 244 8.78 18.27 22.13
CA SER A 244 7.54 18.72 21.47
C SER A 244 6.69 17.60 20.89
N TRP A 245 7.19 16.36 20.90
CA TRP A 245 6.56 15.18 20.30
C TRP A 245 6.04 14.19 21.35
N LEU A 246 6.23 14.46 22.63
CA LEU A 246 5.66 13.65 23.70
C LEU A 246 4.26 14.14 24.01
N ALA A 247 3.25 13.26 24.01
CA ALA A 247 1.88 13.61 24.40
C ALA A 247 1.72 13.74 25.94
N ASP A 248 2.46 12.94 26.70
CA ASP A 248 2.39 12.85 28.17
C ASP A 248 3.05 14.07 28.86
N ALA A 249 2.25 14.83 29.61
CA ALA A 249 2.72 16.02 30.33
C ALA A 249 3.74 15.70 31.43
N ALA A 250 3.53 14.63 32.20
CA ALA A 250 4.43 14.26 33.28
C ALA A 250 5.78 13.79 32.74
N LEU A 251 5.78 13.06 31.63
CA LEU A 251 7.00 12.67 30.93
C LEU A 251 7.74 13.88 30.36
N ARG A 252 7.03 14.84 29.74
CA ARG A 252 7.60 16.11 29.27
C ARG A 252 8.26 16.89 30.42
N ASP A 253 7.62 16.98 31.59
CA ASP A 253 8.18 17.69 32.74
C ASP A 253 9.47 17.04 33.26
N ARG A 254 9.52 15.70 33.29
CA ARG A 254 10.74 14.95 33.65
C ARG A 254 11.86 15.21 32.64
N LEU A 255 11.54 15.16 31.34
CA LEU A 255 12.47 15.45 30.27
C LEU A 255 13.01 16.90 30.36
N ASP A 256 12.14 17.87 30.64
CA ASP A 256 12.50 19.27 30.86
C ASP A 256 13.40 19.46 32.08
N GLY A 257 13.19 18.68 33.15
CA GLY A 257 14.10 18.59 34.29
C GLY A 257 15.48 18.11 33.88
N LEU A 258 15.54 17.01 33.12
CA LEU A 258 16.78 16.40 32.66
C LEU A 258 17.57 17.34 31.72
N VAL A 259 16.91 17.96 30.74
CA VAL A 259 17.53 18.92 29.81
C VAL A 259 18.12 20.11 30.59
N ARG A 260 17.36 20.68 31.54
CA ARG A 260 17.86 21.78 32.40
C ARG A 260 19.06 21.37 33.24
N MET A 261 19.07 20.16 33.79
CA MET A 261 20.20 19.65 34.58
C MET A 261 21.43 19.39 33.70
N ALA A 262 21.26 18.87 32.49
CA ALA A 262 22.34 18.66 31.53
C ALA A 262 23.04 19.97 31.16
N LEU A 263 22.25 21.00 30.82
CA LEU A 263 22.76 22.34 30.55
C LEU A 263 23.52 22.94 31.74
N ARG A 264 23.00 22.78 32.97
CA ARG A 264 23.69 23.24 34.20
C ARG A 264 25.02 22.53 34.45
N LYS A 265 25.12 21.25 34.07
CA LYS A 265 26.36 20.45 34.16
C LYS A 265 27.34 20.71 33.01
N GLY A 266 27.01 21.63 32.08
CA GLY A 266 27.87 21.97 30.96
C GLY A 266 27.84 20.93 29.82
N VAL A 267 26.86 20.02 29.81
CA VAL A 267 26.58 19.18 28.65
C VAL A 267 25.88 20.09 27.64
N ALA A 268 26.66 20.78 26.83
CA ALA A 268 26.18 21.70 25.80
C ALA A 268 26.74 21.28 24.45
N GLY A 269 25.92 21.42 23.40
CA GLY A 269 26.30 20.98 22.07
C GLY A 269 27.44 21.74 21.42
N PRO A 270 28.00 21.22 20.32
CA PRO A 270 29.04 21.93 19.58
C PRO A 270 28.55 23.32 19.22
N THR A 271 29.42 24.33 19.36
CA THR A 271 29.12 25.75 19.06
C THR A 271 28.73 26.02 17.60
N LYS A 272 28.85 25.03 16.71
CA LYS A 272 28.45 25.11 15.30
C LYS A 272 27.72 23.83 14.89
N ALA A 273 26.45 23.98 14.54
CA ALA A 273 25.64 22.88 13.98
C ALA A 273 26.29 22.33 12.70
N PRO A 274 26.20 21.01 12.43
CA PRO A 274 26.67 20.44 11.19
C PRO A 274 25.97 21.10 9.98
N GLU A 275 26.68 21.19 8.86
CA GLU A 275 26.07 21.67 7.61
C GLU A 275 25.22 20.54 7.02
N HIS A 276 23.92 20.81 6.84
CA HIS A 276 22.95 19.90 6.24
C HIS A 276 22.63 20.39 4.82
N LYS A 277 22.84 19.53 3.82
CA LYS A 277 22.47 19.79 2.43
C LYS A 277 21.36 18.84 2.02
N LEU A 278 20.21 19.41 1.65
CA LEU A 278 19.11 18.68 1.02
C LEU A 278 19.25 18.87 -0.50
N HIS A 279 19.70 17.82 -1.18
CA HIS A 279 19.96 17.86 -2.63
C HIS A 279 18.68 17.74 -3.45
N ARG A 280 17.75 16.91 -2.98
CA ARG A 280 16.47 16.63 -3.64
C ARG A 280 15.47 16.14 -2.60
N ILE A 281 14.23 16.58 -2.66
CA ILE A 281 13.15 16.10 -1.82
C ILE A 281 11.99 15.74 -2.74
N VAL A 282 11.42 14.57 -2.55
CA VAL A 282 10.32 14.05 -3.35
C VAL A 282 9.17 13.62 -2.44
N ALA A 283 7.94 13.79 -2.92
CA ALA A 283 6.74 13.32 -2.24
C ALA A 283 5.72 12.79 -3.25
N SER A 284 5.06 11.68 -2.92
CA SER A 284 3.89 11.22 -3.68
C SER A 284 2.69 12.12 -3.43
N LEU A 285 1.69 12.05 -4.32
CA LEU A 285 0.33 12.46 -3.94
C LEU A 285 -0.17 11.58 -2.78
N VAL A 286 -1.16 12.08 -2.05
CA VAL A 286 -1.85 11.29 -1.01
C VAL A 286 -2.86 10.37 -1.70
N ASP A 287 -2.72 9.07 -1.49
CA ASP A 287 -3.60 8.05 -2.04
C ASP A 287 -4.97 7.99 -1.32
N GLY A 288 -5.89 7.16 -1.81
CA GLY A 288 -7.24 7.03 -1.24
C GLY A 288 -7.27 6.44 0.17
N SER A 289 -6.20 5.77 0.61
CA SER A 289 -6.04 5.30 1.99
C SER A 289 -5.51 6.37 2.95
N GLY A 290 -5.21 7.57 2.42
CA GLY A 290 -4.61 8.67 3.14
C GLY A 290 -3.09 8.55 3.32
N ALA A 291 -2.41 7.68 2.59
CA ALA A 291 -0.97 7.46 2.70
C ALA A 291 -0.18 8.36 1.73
N GLN A 292 0.98 8.84 2.20
CA GLN A 292 1.91 9.64 1.41
C GLN A 292 3.35 9.22 1.71
N SER A 293 4.08 8.86 0.66
CA SER A 293 5.50 8.53 0.74
C SER A 293 6.33 9.78 0.46
N MET A 294 7.38 9.99 1.25
CA MET A 294 8.35 11.08 1.06
C MET A 294 9.77 10.57 1.17
N ALA A 295 10.68 11.14 0.37
CA ALA A 295 12.10 10.85 0.49
C ALA A 295 12.95 12.09 0.24
N ALA A 296 14.12 12.16 0.86
CA ALA A 296 15.09 13.23 0.66
C ALA A 296 16.51 12.68 0.47
N ALA A 297 17.21 13.16 -0.55
CA ALA A 297 18.66 12.99 -0.68
C ALA A 297 19.35 14.02 0.22
N VAL A 298 20.00 13.53 1.27
CA VAL A 298 20.60 14.34 2.32
C VAL A 298 22.11 14.15 2.34
N GLN A 299 22.84 15.22 2.62
CA GLN A 299 24.26 15.15 2.92
C GLN A 299 24.50 15.90 4.23
N THR A 300 24.98 15.16 5.23
CA THR A 300 25.40 15.72 6.52
C THR A 300 26.92 15.64 6.56
N ARG A 301 27.59 16.80 6.55
CA ARG A 301 29.05 16.88 6.32
C ARG A 301 29.43 16.21 4.98
N ASP A 302 30.22 15.13 5.01
CA ASP A 302 30.68 14.39 3.82
C ASP A 302 29.98 13.04 3.63
N THR A 303 28.96 12.74 4.45
CA THR A 303 28.25 11.46 4.41
C THR A 303 26.89 11.62 3.69
N PRO A 304 26.74 11.06 2.48
CA PRO A 304 25.46 11.04 1.80
C PRO A 304 24.51 10.00 2.41
N SER A 305 23.22 10.29 2.42
CA SER A 305 22.16 9.40 2.91
C SER A 305 20.82 9.69 2.22
N VAL A 306 19.88 8.75 2.31
CA VAL A 306 18.49 8.95 1.88
C VAL A 306 17.59 8.86 3.11
N ALA A 307 16.89 9.94 3.43
CA ALA A 307 15.83 9.92 4.43
C ALA A 307 14.53 9.48 3.76
N VAL A 308 13.80 8.54 4.35
CA VAL A 308 12.52 8.02 3.86
C VAL A 308 11.48 8.16 4.96
N MET A 309 10.27 8.59 4.60
CA MET A 309 9.15 8.81 5.53
C MET A 309 7.84 8.33 4.90
N LEU A 310 6.96 7.76 5.72
CA LEU A 310 5.59 7.42 5.37
C LEU A 310 4.63 8.17 6.29
N LEU A 311 3.78 9.01 5.72
CA LEU A 311 2.73 9.73 6.42
C LEU A 311 1.39 9.03 6.14
N LYS A 312 0.52 8.91 7.15
CA LYS A 312 -0.81 8.33 6.97
C LYS A 312 -1.87 9.11 7.75
N GLN A 313 -2.94 9.50 7.06
CA GLN A 313 -4.10 10.14 7.67
C GLN A 313 -4.70 9.29 8.78
N GLY A 314 -5.01 9.90 9.93
CA GLY A 314 -5.43 9.26 11.17
C GLY A 314 -4.30 8.66 12.01
N PHE A 315 -3.06 8.60 11.51
CA PHE A 315 -1.92 7.97 12.21
C PHE A 315 -0.74 8.93 12.42
N GLY A 316 -0.53 9.89 11.53
CA GLY A 316 0.63 10.77 11.53
C GLY A 316 1.84 10.17 10.81
N VAL A 317 3.02 10.23 11.43
CA VAL A 317 4.26 9.66 10.85
C VAL A 317 4.36 8.18 11.17
N LYS A 318 4.05 7.34 10.18
CA LYS A 318 3.92 5.89 10.33
C LYS A 318 5.22 5.13 10.17
N ASP A 319 6.14 5.68 9.38
CA ASP A 319 7.50 5.16 9.24
C ASP A 319 8.47 6.31 8.94
N ALA A 320 9.70 6.18 9.41
CA ALA A 320 10.76 7.15 9.16
C ALA A 320 12.12 6.51 9.44
N TYR A 321 13.04 6.58 8.47
CA TYR A 321 14.41 6.08 8.64
C TYR A 321 15.39 6.78 7.71
N VAL A 322 16.68 6.65 8.01
CA VAL A 322 17.78 7.19 7.20
C VAL A 322 18.64 6.03 6.71
N LEU A 323 18.78 5.92 5.39
CA LEU A 323 19.67 4.97 4.73
C LEU A 323 21.02 5.65 4.49
N PRO A 324 22.11 5.24 5.17
CA PRO A 324 23.44 5.72 4.81
C PRO A 324 23.79 5.26 3.40
N CYS A 325 24.56 6.07 2.66
CA CYS A 325 25.06 5.72 1.34
C CYS A 325 26.58 5.80 1.32
N ASP A 326 27.21 4.88 0.61
CA ASP A 326 28.66 4.87 0.42
C ASP A 326 29.10 5.96 -0.58
N SER A 327 28.18 6.40 -1.45
CA SER A 327 28.45 7.41 -2.47
C SER A 327 27.22 8.19 -2.91
N ALA A 328 27.46 9.35 -3.55
CA ALA A 328 26.40 10.12 -4.20
C ALA A 328 25.73 9.36 -5.37
N THR A 329 26.44 8.43 -6.02
CA THR A 329 25.88 7.59 -7.09
C THR A 329 24.87 6.61 -6.52
N GLU A 330 25.19 5.97 -5.40
CA GLU A 330 24.28 5.08 -4.69
C GLU A 330 23.05 5.83 -4.18
N GLN A 331 23.25 7.01 -3.58
CA GLN A 331 22.15 7.87 -3.13
C GLN A 331 21.15 8.17 -4.27
N ARG A 332 21.65 8.54 -5.45
CA ARG A 332 20.80 8.79 -6.62
C ARG A 332 20.08 7.52 -7.09
N ARG A 333 20.75 6.37 -7.05
CA ARG A 333 20.16 5.07 -7.42
C ARG A 333 19.02 4.70 -6.49
N ILE A 334 19.24 4.76 -5.17
CA ILE A 334 18.21 4.45 -4.16
C ILE A 334 17.02 5.39 -4.34
N LEU A 335 17.27 6.70 -4.47
CA LEU A 335 16.19 7.66 -4.66
C LEU A 335 15.43 7.43 -5.96
N ALA A 336 16.12 7.07 -7.05
CA ALA A 336 15.50 6.75 -8.33
C ALA A 336 14.59 5.52 -8.23
N THR A 337 15.06 4.44 -7.58
CA THR A 337 14.25 3.24 -7.34
C THR A 337 12.99 3.56 -6.56
N LEU A 338 13.10 4.35 -5.47
CA LEU A 338 11.93 4.80 -4.72
C LEU A 338 10.97 5.59 -5.64
N THR A 339 11.47 6.58 -6.39
CA THR A 339 10.62 7.40 -7.28
C THR A 339 10.05 6.69 -8.50
N ASP A 340 10.62 5.54 -8.92
CA ASP A 340 10.04 4.72 -9.99
C ASP A 340 8.84 3.92 -9.49
N GLU A 341 8.79 3.61 -8.19
CA GLU A 341 7.71 2.86 -7.54
C GLU A 341 6.57 3.75 -7.07
N ILE A 342 6.86 5.02 -6.72
CA ILE A 342 5.87 6.01 -6.30
C ILE A 342 5.77 7.15 -7.31
N GLU A 343 4.57 7.53 -7.76
CA GLU A 343 4.34 8.73 -8.58
C GLU A 343 4.69 10.00 -7.79
N ALA A 344 5.98 10.32 -7.70
CA ALA A 344 6.51 11.35 -6.82
C ALA A 344 6.85 12.64 -7.56
N GLN A 345 6.67 13.76 -6.86
CA GLN A 345 6.95 15.11 -7.33
C GLN A 345 8.11 15.70 -6.53
N ASP A 346 8.94 16.51 -7.20
CA ASP A 346 9.98 17.29 -6.52
C ASP A 346 9.33 18.41 -5.68
N VAL A 347 9.63 18.45 -4.38
CA VAL A 347 9.01 19.38 -3.43
C VAL A 347 10.05 20.25 -2.72
N PRO A 348 9.69 21.49 -2.33
CA PRO A 348 10.57 22.33 -1.53
C PRO A 348 10.66 21.86 -0.08
N ARG A 349 11.76 22.19 0.59
CA ARG A 349 11.97 21.93 2.03
C ARG A 349 10.80 22.44 2.90
N ALA A 350 10.28 23.62 2.59
CA ALA A 350 9.16 24.21 3.32
C ALA A 350 7.91 23.31 3.30
N TYR A 351 7.65 22.60 2.20
CA TYR A 351 6.55 21.64 2.13
C TYR A 351 6.81 20.43 3.04
N MET A 352 8.03 19.89 3.05
CA MET A 352 8.39 18.79 3.94
C MET A 352 8.20 19.14 5.42
N GLU A 353 8.63 20.33 5.84
CA GLU A 353 8.40 20.82 7.21
C GLU A 353 6.91 20.94 7.54
N GLN A 354 6.11 21.44 6.61
CA GLN A 354 4.65 21.56 6.77
C GLN A 354 3.96 20.20 6.84
N ALA A 355 4.26 19.29 5.90
CA ALA A 355 3.67 17.96 5.85
C ALA A 355 4.01 17.12 7.09
N LEU A 356 5.29 17.15 7.52
CA LEU A 356 5.71 16.49 8.77
C LEU A 356 5.09 17.13 10.00
N GLY A 357 4.99 18.47 10.04
CA GLY A 357 4.34 19.17 11.14
C GLY A 357 2.86 18.79 11.27
N LEU A 358 2.13 18.75 10.16
CA LEU A 358 0.72 18.31 10.12
C LEU A 358 0.57 16.85 10.55
N ALA A 359 1.43 15.96 10.04
CA ALA A 359 1.41 14.54 10.41
C ALA A 359 1.75 14.33 11.91
N LEU A 360 2.71 15.08 12.45
CA LEU A 360 3.01 15.06 13.88
C LEU A 360 1.82 15.52 14.73
N GLY A 361 1.16 16.61 14.34
CA GLY A 361 -0.03 17.08 15.05
C GLY A 361 -1.16 16.07 15.01
N GLU A 362 -1.42 15.48 13.84
CA GLU A 362 -2.44 14.44 13.68
C GLU A 362 -2.18 13.21 14.56
N GLY A 363 -0.95 12.69 14.54
CA GLY A 363 -0.58 11.54 15.37
C GLY A 363 -0.80 11.84 16.85
N LEU A 364 -0.34 13.00 17.32
CA LEU A 364 -0.48 13.38 18.73
C LEU A 364 -1.94 13.62 19.14
N GLU A 365 -2.77 14.21 18.27
CA GLU A 365 -4.21 14.34 18.48
C GLU A 365 -4.90 12.96 18.59
N ALA A 366 -4.39 11.96 17.85
CA ALA A 366 -4.84 10.57 17.92
C ALA A 366 -4.21 9.77 19.09
N GLY A 367 -3.34 10.38 19.91
CA GLY A 367 -2.64 9.69 21.00
C GLY A 367 -1.51 8.76 20.53
N LEU A 368 -1.02 8.95 19.30
CA LEU A 368 0.04 8.17 18.67
C LEU A 368 1.34 8.98 18.64
N ALA A 369 2.41 8.42 19.21
CA ALA A 369 3.74 8.99 19.08
C ALA A 369 4.29 8.73 17.66
N PRO A 370 5.12 9.64 17.10
CA PRO A 370 5.79 9.36 15.85
C PRO A 370 6.78 8.20 15.98
N MET A 371 7.09 7.54 14.87
CA MET A 371 8.13 6.50 14.85
C MET A 371 9.50 7.05 15.29
N PRO A 372 10.29 6.29 16.07
CA PRO A 372 11.57 6.75 16.60
C PRO A 372 12.57 7.28 15.56
N GLY A 373 12.63 6.64 14.39
CA GLY A 373 13.54 7.05 13.32
C GLY A 373 13.23 8.42 12.71
N LEU A 374 12.10 9.04 13.04
CA LEU A 374 11.83 10.44 12.69
C LEU A 374 12.84 11.40 13.32
N VAL A 375 13.41 11.07 14.49
CA VAL A 375 14.46 11.89 15.10
C VAL A 375 15.71 11.88 14.22
N ASP A 376 16.09 10.73 13.66
CA ASP A 376 17.23 10.60 12.77
C ASP A 376 17.00 11.37 11.47
N VAL A 377 15.78 11.30 10.93
CA VAL A 377 15.36 12.10 9.77
C VAL A 377 15.45 13.59 10.08
N ALA A 378 14.91 14.03 11.21
CA ALA A 378 14.91 15.45 11.60
C ALA A 378 16.34 15.97 11.75
N GLN A 379 17.20 15.24 12.45
CA GLN A 379 18.61 15.63 12.59
C GLN A 379 19.33 15.61 11.25
N SER A 380 19.17 14.55 10.45
CA SER A 380 19.86 14.45 9.15
C SER A 380 19.45 15.59 8.23
N CYS A 381 18.16 15.94 8.21
CA CYS A 381 17.60 16.98 7.35
C CYS A 381 17.75 18.40 7.93
N GLY A 382 18.30 18.58 9.14
CA GLY A 382 18.41 19.87 9.81
C GLY A 382 17.06 20.48 10.19
N LEU A 383 16.13 19.66 10.68
CA LEU A 383 14.77 20.01 11.11
C LEU A 383 14.63 20.04 12.64
N ASP A 384 15.63 20.55 13.35
CA ASP A 384 15.65 20.57 14.83
C ASP A 384 14.46 21.37 15.43
N ASP A 385 13.93 22.31 14.66
CA ASP A 385 12.76 23.13 15.00
C ASP A 385 11.43 22.55 14.48
N LEU A 386 11.40 21.29 14.03
CA LEU A 386 10.16 20.64 13.65
C LEU A 386 9.21 20.56 14.86
N ARG A 387 8.04 21.18 14.73
CA ARG A 387 6.98 21.19 15.74
C ARG A 387 5.68 20.65 15.14
N PRO A 388 4.83 20.01 15.96
CA PRO A 388 3.48 19.66 15.55
C PRO A 388 2.69 20.89 15.10
N LEU A 389 1.96 20.78 14.00
CA LEU A 389 1.01 21.77 13.48
C LEU A 389 -0.41 21.22 13.63
N SER A 390 -1.42 22.09 13.76
CA SER A 390 -2.82 21.62 13.78
C SER A 390 -3.14 20.89 12.48
N ALA A 391 -3.62 19.65 12.59
CA ALA A 391 -3.99 18.81 11.44
C ALA A 391 -5.40 19.10 10.89
N SER A 392 -6.05 20.17 11.37
CA SER A 392 -7.37 20.59 10.90
C SER A 392 -7.36 20.94 9.41
N VAL A 393 -8.53 20.76 8.77
CA VAL A 393 -8.73 21.14 7.37
C VAL A 393 -8.49 22.64 7.20
N GLU A 394 -8.92 23.45 8.16
CA GLU A 394 -8.72 24.90 8.21
C GLU A 394 -7.24 25.26 8.18
N ALA A 395 -6.44 24.65 9.05
CA ALA A 395 -5.01 24.90 9.10
C ALA A 395 -4.31 24.45 7.81
N THR A 396 -4.69 23.28 7.27
CA THR A 396 -4.15 22.76 6.02
C THR A 396 -4.47 23.69 4.84
N LEU A 397 -5.71 24.18 4.75
CA LEU A 397 -6.13 25.14 3.73
C LEU A 397 -5.43 26.50 3.88
N ALA A 398 -5.18 26.97 5.11
CA ALA A 398 -4.42 28.19 5.35
C ALA A 398 -2.95 28.08 4.87
N LEU A 399 -2.35 26.89 4.95
CA LEU A 399 -1.02 26.61 4.38
C LEU A 399 -1.07 26.50 2.85
N ALA A 400 -2.17 25.98 2.29
CA ALA A 400 -2.35 25.83 0.85
C ALA A 400 -2.71 27.16 0.15
N ASP A 401 -3.45 28.05 0.80
CA ASP A 401 -3.87 29.37 0.29
C ASP A 401 -3.55 30.51 1.28
N PRO A 402 -2.27 30.79 1.56
CA PRO A 402 -1.88 31.73 2.61
C PRO A 402 -2.31 33.17 2.33
N GLU A 403 -2.48 33.55 1.06
CA GLU A 403 -2.97 34.88 0.69
C GLU A 403 -4.48 34.91 0.43
N GLY A 404 -5.22 33.82 0.70
CA GLY A 404 -6.67 33.76 0.53
C GLY A 404 -7.15 33.93 -0.91
N ARG A 405 -6.32 33.63 -1.91
CA ARG A 405 -6.60 33.94 -3.32
C ARG A 405 -7.82 33.20 -3.85
N VAL A 406 -8.04 31.96 -3.39
CA VAL A 406 -9.22 31.16 -3.77
C VAL A 406 -10.43 31.59 -2.95
N ALA A 407 -10.23 31.93 -1.67
CA ALA A 407 -11.28 32.46 -0.80
C ALA A 407 -11.86 33.79 -1.35
N ASP A 408 -11.01 34.66 -1.87
CA ASP A 408 -11.38 35.98 -2.42
C ASP A 408 -12.09 35.90 -3.79
N LEU A 409 -12.11 34.74 -4.44
CA LEU A 409 -12.82 34.57 -5.70
C LEU A 409 -14.33 34.69 -5.53
N THR A 410 -14.99 35.19 -6.58
CA THR A 410 -16.45 35.15 -6.67
C THR A 410 -16.98 33.71 -6.59
N VAL A 411 -18.22 33.54 -6.11
CA VAL A 411 -18.89 32.23 -6.04
C VAL A 411 -18.88 31.50 -7.39
N GLN A 412 -19.06 32.23 -8.49
CA GLN A 412 -19.03 31.65 -9.85
C GLN A 412 -17.63 31.17 -10.24
N ALA A 413 -16.58 31.92 -9.91
CA ALA A 413 -15.21 31.53 -10.19
C ALA A 413 -14.79 30.31 -9.37
N ARG A 414 -15.13 30.26 -8.08
CA ARG A 414 -14.94 29.05 -7.25
C ARG A 414 -15.74 27.88 -7.79
N GLY A 415 -16.96 28.11 -8.25
CA GLY A 415 -17.79 27.10 -8.90
C GLY A 415 -17.10 26.45 -10.10
N ARG A 416 -16.44 27.25 -10.95
CA ARG A 416 -15.67 26.73 -12.10
C ARG A 416 -14.48 25.87 -11.68
N LEU A 417 -13.73 26.30 -10.65
CA LEU A 417 -12.62 25.53 -10.10
C LEU A 417 -13.10 24.17 -9.54
N ILE A 418 -14.25 24.15 -8.87
CA ILE A 418 -14.84 22.90 -8.37
C ILE A 418 -15.28 21.99 -9.53
N THR A 419 -15.88 22.56 -10.59
CA THR A 419 -16.31 21.77 -11.76
C THR A 419 -15.12 21.15 -12.52
N ALA A 420 -13.96 21.80 -12.53
CA ALA A 420 -12.76 21.29 -13.19
C ALA A 420 -12.27 19.95 -12.61
N SER A 421 -12.67 19.62 -11.37
CA SER A 421 -12.32 18.36 -10.71
C SER A 421 -12.78 17.10 -11.45
N GLN A 422 -13.67 17.22 -12.43
CA GLN A 422 -14.10 16.11 -13.28
C GLN A 422 -12.96 15.55 -14.15
N HIS A 423 -11.90 16.34 -14.38
CA HIS A 423 -10.75 15.98 -15.21
C HIS A 423 -9.54 15.48 -14.41
N TRP A 424 -9.62 15.47 -13.07
CA TRP A 424 -8.51 15.01 -12.24
C TRP A 424 -8.12 13.54 -12.48
N PRO A 425 -9.06 12.58 -12.65
CA PRO A 425 -8.68 11.20 -12.93
C PRO A 425 -7.83 11.03 -14.19
N ASP A 426 -8.00 11.90 -15.19
CA ASP A 426 -7.18 11.88 -16.41
C ASP A 426 -5.75 12.40 -16.17
N ALA A 427 -5.56 13.24 -15.16
CA ALA A 427 -4.30 13.91 -14.85
C ALA A 427 -3.50 13.19 -13.76
N TYR A 428 -4.16 12.43 -12.89
CA TYR A 428 -3.59 11.85 -11.68
C TYR A 428 -4.00 10.38 -11.54
N PRO A 429 -3.20 9.42 -12.04
CA PRO A 429 -3.50 7.99 -11.94
C PRO A 429 -3.71 7.49 -10.51
N VAL A 430 -3.03 8.09 -9.52
CA VAL A 430 -3.23 7.78 -8.10
C VAL A 430 -4.70 7.88 -7.64
N LEU A 431 -5.56 8.66 -8.32
CA LEU A 431 -7.00 8.74 -8.00
C LEU A 431 -7.73 7.43 -8.25
N GLU A 432 -7.18 6.48 -9.01
CA GLU A 432 -7.74 5.13 -9.12
C GLU A 432 -7.82 4.42 -7.74
N SER A 433 -6.95 4.81 -6.79
CA SER A 433 -7.00 4.34 -5.40
C SER A 433 -8.07 5.03 -4.55
N TRP A 434 -8.73 6.09 -5.05
CA TRP A 434 -9.73 6.85 -4.30
C TRP A 434 -11.10 6.17 -4.36
N PHE A 435 -11.28 5.19 -3.47
CA PHE A 435 -12.54 4.50 -3.24
C PHE A 435 -12.76 4.24 -1.74
N GLU A 436 -13.99 3.93 -1.38
CA GLU A 436 -14.38 3.49 -0.04
C GLU A 436 -14.50 1.96 -0.02
N ASP A 437 -14.00 1.37 1.07
CA ASP A 437 -13.94 -0.09 1.25
C ASP A 437 -14.05 -0.48 2.73
N SER A 438 -14.75 0.34 3.52
CA SER A 438 -15.02 0.01 4.92
C SER A 438 -16.17 -1.00 5.05
N ASP A 439 -16.32 -1.62 6.22
CA ASP A 439 -17.46 -2.51 6.46
C ASP A 439 -18.81 -1.81 6.30
N GLU A 440 -18.92 -0.56 6.72
CA GLU A 440 -20.15 0.23 6.51
C GLU A 440 -20.44 0.42 5.02
N THR A 441 -19.39 0.47 4.20
CA THR A 441 -19.51 0.54 2.74
C THR A 441 -20.00 -0.79 2.19
N LEU A 442 -19.38 -1.90 2.59
CA LEU A 442 -19.76 -3.25 2.15
C LEU A 442 -21.21 -3.57 2.54
N GLU A 443 -21.59 -3.36 3.81
CA GLU A 443 -22.97 -3.56 4.29
C GLU A 443 -23.99 -2.69 3.52
N ALA A 444 -23.62 -1.45 3.20
CA ALA A 444 -24.46 -0.54 2.44
C ALA A 444 -24.62 -0.96 0.98
N LEU A 445 -23.60 -1.55 0.37
CA LEU A 445 -23.63 -2.02 -1.02
C LEU A 445 -24.34 -3.38 -1.13
N GLU A 446 -24.05 -4.34 -0.25
CA GLU A 446 -24.68 -5.69 -0.24
C GLU A 446 -26.19 -5.64 0.01
N SER A 447 -26.65 -4.71 0.84
CA SER A 447 -28.09 -4.54 1.10
C SER A 447 -28.87 -3.96 -0.09
N ALA A 448 -28.18 -3.51 -1.15
CA ALA A 448 -28.80 -2.87 -2.29
C ALA A 448 -29.37 -3.88 -3.31
N LYS A 449 -30.69 -3.85 -3.51
CA LYS A 449 -31.40 -4.72 -4.47
C LYS A 449 -31.51 -4.14 -5.89
N SER A 450 -30.92 -2.98 -6.15
CA SER A 450 -30.93 -2.32 -7.46
C SER A 450 -29.80 -1.30 -7.55
N HIS A 451 -29.34 -1.00 -8.77
CA HIS A 451 -28.31 0.00 -9.03
C HIS A 451 -28.65 1.40 -8.47
N ALA A 452 -29.92 1.79 -8.50
CA ALA A 452 -30.37 3.07 -7.92
C ALA A 452 -30.26 3.10 -6.40
N THR A 453 -30.60 2.00 -5.72
CA THR A 453 -30.41 1.87 -4.26
C THR A 453 -28.92 1.83 -3.91
N LEU A 454 -28.12 1.12 -4.70
CA LEU A 454 -26.68 0.99 -4.54
C LEU A 454 -26.01 2.37 -4.58
N THR A 455 -26.27 3.14 -5.64
CA THR A 455 -25.76 4.51 -5.79
C THR A 455 -26.22 5.41 -4.64
N ARG A 456 -27.49 5.33 -4.22
CA ARG A 456 -28.00 6.11 -3.09
C ARG A 456 -27.30 5.77 -1.78
N ASN A 457 -27.06 4.49 -1.52
CA ASN A 457 -26.38 4.01 -0.32
C ASN A 457 -24.92 4.47 -0.31
N MET A 458 -24.23 4.40 -1.45
CA MET A 458 -22.86 4.90 -1.60
C MET A 458 -22.77 6.41 -1.32
N TRP A 459 -23.72 7.20 -1.83
CA TRP A 459 -23.76 8.63 -1.52
C TRP A 459 -23.94 8.94 -0.03
N ARG A 460 -24.68 8.09 0.71
CA ARG A 460 -24.81 8.22 2.17
C ARG A 460 -23.47 7.96 2.85
N VAL A 461 -22.80 6.88 2.48
CA VAL A 461 -21.46 6.54 3.02
C VAL A 461 -20.46 7.68 2.77
N LEU A 462 -20.42 8.23 1.55
CA LEU A 462 -19.53 9.36 1.24
C LEU A 462 -19.86 10.63 2.04
N GLU A 463 -21.14 10.88 2.33
CA GLU A 463 -21.56 11.98 3.19
C GLU A 463 -21.09 11.76 4.63
N ASP A 464 -21.25 10.54 5.17
CA ASP A 464 -20.76 10.15 6.49
C ASP A 464 -19.21 10.27 6.58
N ARG A 465 -18.52 10.07 5.44
CA ARG A 465 -17.06 10.16 5.29
C ARG A 465 -16.57 11.52 4.76
N ARG A 466 -17.43 12.55 4.69
CA ARG A 466 -17.08 13.88 4.14
C ARG A 466 -15.81 14.46 4.73
N ALA A 467 -15.64 14.40 6.05
CA ALA A 467 -14.48 14.98 6.73
C ALA A 467 -13.17 14.30 6.31
N HIS A 468 -13.19 12.98 6.12
CA HIS A 468 -12.04 12.20 5.67
C HIS A 468 -11.56 12.66 4.28
N TRP A 469 -12.48 12.69 3.31
CA TRP A 469 -12.16 13.12 1.94
C TRP A 469 -11.76 14.60 1.87
N THR A 470 -12.36 15.45 2.69
CA THR A 470 -12.01 16.87 2.75
C THR A 470 -10.56 17.07 3.19
N ALA A 471 -10.12 16.36 4.23
CA ALA A 471 -8.73 16.41 4.71
C ALA A 471 -7.74 15.86 3.67
N LEU A 472 -8.08 14.73 3.04
CA LEU A 472 -7.27 14.12 1.98
C LEU A 472 -7.07 15.07 0.79
N ILE A 473 -8.15 15.70 0.31
CA ILE A 473 -8.08 16.67 -0.78
C ILE A 473 -7.30 17.92 -0.36
N ALA A 474 -7.44 18.40 0.88
CA ALA A 474 -6.68 19.54 1.38
C ALA A 474 -5.16 19.27 1.44
N ARG A 475 -4.74 18.06 1.81
CA ARG A 475 -3.32 17.66 1.79
C ARG A 475 -2.74 17.64 0.39
N ASN A 476 -3.47 17.08 -0.57
CA ASN A 476 -3.09 17.15 -1.98
C ASN A 476 -3.05 18.60 -2.49
N ALA A 477 -3.98 19.46 -2.04
CA ALA A 477 -3.96 20.88 -2.35
C ALA A 477 -2.64 21.56 -1.90
N LEU A 478 -2.17 21.24 -0.69
CA LEU A 478 -0.92 21.75 -0.15
C LEU A 478 0.29 21.29 -0.98
N LEU A 479 0.35 20.01 -1.35
CA LEU A 479 1.39 19.46 -2.21
C LEU A 479 1.40 20.15 -3.58
N LEU A 480 0.25 20.19 -4.24
CA LEU A 480 0.10 20.76 -5.58
C LEU A 480 0.48 22.25 -5.60
N ARG A 481 0.16 22.99 -4.52
CA ARG A 481 0.60 24.37 -4.35
C ARG A 481 2.12 24.45 -4.20
N ALA A 482 2.73 23.57 -3.43
CA ALA A 482 4.18 23.57 -3.21
C ALA A 482 4.99 23.29 -4.49
N VAL A 483 4.46 22.45 -5.39
CA VAL A 483 5.09 22.14 -6.68
C VAL A 483 4.69 23.11 -7.80
N GLY A 484 3.87 24.13 -7.50
CA GLY A 484 3.45 25.14 -8.46
C GLY A 484 2.47 24.64 -9.53
N SER A 485 1.70 23.58 -9.24
CA SER A 485 0.71 23.04 -10.17
C SER A 485 -0.46 24.00 -10.38
N ASP A 486 -0.92 24.12 -11.62
CA ASP A 486 -2.11 24.91 -11.95
C ASP A 486 -3.40 24.37 -11.29
N HIS A 487 -3.46 23.06 -11.01
CA HIS A 487 -4.60 22.42 -10.35
C HIS A 487 -4.67 22.72 -8.84
N ALA A 488 -3.65 23.34 -8.24
CA ALA A 488 -3.64 23.64 -6.79
C ALA A 488 -4.90 24.41 -6.36
N LYS A 489 -5.30 25.42 -7.13
CA LYS A 489 -6.50 26.24 -6.84
C LYS A 489 -7.79 25.43 -6.91
N GLU A 490 -7.84 24.41 -7.77
CA GLU A 490 -9.00 23.52 -7.89
C GLU A 490 -9.14 22.65 -6.66
N PHE A 491 -8.05 22.02 -6.20
CA PHE A 491 -8.03 21.21 -4.97
C PHE A 491 -8.39 22.06 -3.74
N ILE A 492 -7.84 23.28 -3.62
CA ILE A 492 -8.21 24.23 -2.57
C ILE A 492 -9.72 24.53 -2.61
N ALA A 493 -10.27 24.84 -3.79
CA ALA A 493 -11.68 25.19 -3.94
C ALA A 493 -12.61 24.01 -3.60
N VAL A 494 -12.25 22.79 -3.98
CA VAL A 494 -13.01 21.57 -3.67
C VAL A 494 -12.98 21.29 -2.16
N ALA A 495 -11.80 21.26 -1.54
CA ALA A 495 -11.68 21.02 -0.10
C ALA A 495 -12.44 22.09 0.72
N ALA A 496 -12.28 23.38 0.38
CA ALA A 496 -13.03 24.45 1.03
C ALA A 496 -14.55 24.27 0.87
N ALA A 497 -15.02 23.91 -0.32
CA ALA A 497 -16.44 23.70 -0.56
C ALA A 497 -17.02 22.49 0.19
N LEU A 498 -16.27 21.39 0.27
CA LEU A 498 -16.70 20.21 1.04
C LEU A 498 -16.75 20.50 2.53
N LYS A 499 -15.75 21.21 3.06
CA LYS A 499 -15.72 21.72 4.43
C LYS A 499 -16.94 22.60 4.73
N ASP A 500 -17.29 23.50 3.82
CA ASP A 500 -18.41 24.45 3.98
C ASP A 500 -19.79 23.81 3.73
N GLY A 501 -19.87 22.48 3.60
CA GLY A 501 -21.13 21.75 3.49
C GLY A 501 -21.77 21.78 2.10
N ARG A 502 -20.99 22.03 1.03
CA ARG A 502 -21.50 21.87 -0.35
C ARG A 502 -22.02 20.45 -0.55
N ASP A 503 -23.18 20.34 -1.19
CA ASP A 503 -23.76 19.05 -1.61
C ASP A 503 -22.71 18.22 -2.38
N ILE A 504 -22.38 17.06 -1.81
CA ILE A 504 -21.32 16.18 -2.30
C ILE A 504 -21.59 15.69 -3.73
N LYS A 505 -22.87 15.56 -4.11
CA LYS A 505 -23.30 15.14 -5.45
C LYS A 505 -23.03 16.20 -6.52
N LYS A 506 -22.81 17.46 -6.11
CA LYS A 506 -22.49 18.59 -6.99
C LYS A 506 -20.99 18.88 -7.10
N THR A 507 -20.16 17.94 -6.66
CA THR A 507 -18.71 18.00 -6.67
C THR A 507 -18.19 16.84 -7.54
N PRO A 508 -17.73 17.08 -8.78
CA PRO A 508 -17.48 16.01 -9.74
C PRO A 508 -16.49 14.93 -9.29
N VAL A 509 -15.44 15.29 -8.55
CA VAL A 509 -14.48 14.28 -8.04
C VAL A 509 -15.15 13.31 -7.07
N MET A 510 -16.14 13.77 -6.28
CA MET A 510 -16.88 12.90 -5.38
C MET A 510 -17.84 11.96 -6.13
N LYS A 511 -18.28 12.36 -7.34
CA LYS A 511 -19.02 11.46 -8.24
C LYS A 511 -18.11 10.36 -8.76
N PHE A 512 -16.89 10.70 -9.16
CA PHE A 512 -15.88 9.72 -9.54
C PHE A 512 -15.58 8.73 -8.40
N ILE A 513 -15.34 9.22 -7.18
CA ILE A 513 -15.12 8.35 -6.00
C ILE A 513 -16.33 7.43 -5.78
N CYS A 514 -17.56 7.95 -5.88
CA CYS A 514 -18.77 7.16 -5.76
C CYS A 514 -18.83 6.02 -6.78
N GLU A 515 -18.54 6.31 -8.05
CA GLU A 515 -18.53 5.32 -9.13
C GLU A 515 -17.42 4.29 -8.93
N GLN A 516 -16.24 4.74 -8.47
CA GLN A 516 -15.09 3.87 -8.29
C GLN A 516 -15.23 2.93 -7.10
N SER A 517 -15.81 3.37 -5.97
CA SER A 517 -16.16 2.48 -4.86
C SER A 517 -17.10 1.34 -5.28
N ILE A 518 -18.06 1.66 -6.16
CA ILE A 518 -19.01 0.67 -6.67
C ILE A 518 -18.31 -0.31 -7.62
N MET A 519 -17.46 0.19 -8.50
CA MET A 519 -16.69 -0.64 -9.44
C MET A 519 -15.78 -1.62 -8.70
N VAL A 520 -14.98 -1.12 -7.75
CA VAL A 520 -14.08 -1.96 -6.94
C VAL A 520 -14.85 -3.01 -6.15
N TRP A 521 -16.02 -2.68 -5.63
CA TRP A 521 -16.87 -3.66 -4.94
C TRP A 521 -17.39 -4.75 -5.89
N LEU A 522 -17.85 -4.39 -7.10
CA LEU A 522 -18.32 -5.35 -8.10
C LEU A 522 -17.20 -6.29 -8.56
N ASP A 523 -16.02 -5.75 -8.87
CA ASP A 523 -14.88 -6.54 -9.34
C ASP A 523 -14.47 -7.63 -8.33
N ARG A 524 -14.62 -7.36 -7.03
CA ARG A 524 -14.34 -8.33 -5.96
C ARG A 524 -15.38 -9.44 -5.82
N GLN A 525 -16.63 -9.18 -6.22
CA GLN A 525 -17.67 -10.21 -6.22
C GLN A 525 -17.48 -11.19 -7.39
N ASP A 526 -16.85 -10.73 -8.47
CA ASP A 526 -16.57 -11.53 -9.66
C ASP A 526 -15.22 -12.28 -9.58
N GLU A 527 -14.39 -12.03 -8.54
CA GLU A 527 -13.24 -12.89 -8.23
C GLU A 527 -13.77 -14.27 -7.76
N PRO A 528 -13.44 -15.39 -8.45
CA PRO A 528 -14.00 -16.69 -8.11
C PRO A 528 -13.63 -17.09 -6.68
N ASP A 529 -14.68 -17.25 -5.86
CA ASP A 529 -14.64 -17.80 -4.51
C ASP A 529 -13.77 -19.08 -4.50
N GLY A 530 -12.79 -19.12 -3.61
CA GLY A 530 -11.60 -19.97 -3.75
C GLY A 530 -11.85 -21.43 -4.13
N LEU A 531 -11.12 -21.89 -5.16
CA LEU A 531 -10.89 -23.31 -5.39
C LEU A 531 -9.38 -23.58 -5.38
N PHE A 532 -8.86 -23.87 -4.19
CA PHE A 532 -7.87 -24.92 -4.07
C PHE A 532 -8.58 -26.24 -4.40
N ASP A 533 -8.62 -26.62 -5.68
CA ASP A 533 -8.90 -28.01 -6.03
C ASP A 533 -7.65 -28.81 -5.71
N ALA A 534 -7.68 -29.52 -4.59
CA ALA A 534 -6.66 -30.48 -4.18
C ALA A 534 -6.71 -31.69 -5.12
N GLY A 535 -6.29 -31.48 -6.37
CA GLY A 535 -6.36 -32.48 -7.44
C GLY A 535 -5.80 -32.04 -8.80
N SER A 536 -5.59 -30.74 -9.06
CA SER A 536 -5.00 -30.30 -10.33
C SER A 536 -3.50 -29.99 -10.15
N ASP A 537 -2.65 -30.97 -10.47
CA ASP A 537 -1.22 -30.75 -10.70
C ASP A 537 -1.04 -29.86 -11.95
N MET A 538 -1.12 -28.54 -11.79
CA MET A 538 -0.52 -27.60 -12.73
C MET A 538 0.13 -26.46 -11.94
N PRO A 539 1.46 -26.29 -12.03
CA PRO A 539 2.14 -25.19 -11.37
C PRO A 539 1.74 -23.86 -12.04
N PRO A 540 1.72 -22.74 -11.29
CA PRO A 540 1.55 -21.42 -11.89
C PRO A 540 2.84 -21.09 -12.65
N THR A 541 2.86 -21.33 -13.96
CA THR A 541 4.00 -20.96 -14.79
C THR A 541 4.02 -19.47 -15.02
N ALA A 542 5.16 -18.87 -14.70
CA ALA A 542 5.56 -17.53 -15.11
C ALA A 542 5.31 -17.30 -16.61
N SER A 543 5.04 -16.04 -16.96
CA SER A 543 5.01 -15.54 -18.33
C SER A 543 6.18 -16.06 -19.16
N SER A 544 5.87 -16.88 -20.15
CA SER A 544 6.63 -17.00 -21.39
C SER A 544 5.70 -17.55 -22.48
N MET A 545 5.86 -17.02 -23.69
CA MET A 545 5.23 -17.36 -24.98
C MET A 545 4.48 -18.71 -25.07
N ALA A 546 3.40 -18.71 -25.86
CA ALA A 546 2.77 -19.94 -26.34
C ALA A 546 3.83 -20.93 -26.88
N PRO A 547 3.83 -22.21 -26.45
CA PRO A 547 4.78 -23.20 -26.94
C PRO A 547 4.65 -23.36 -28.47
N ALA A 548 5.77 -23.32 -29.18
CA ALA A 548 5.83 -23.40 -30.64
C ALA A 548 5.25 -24.70 -31.25
N ASN A 549 4.82 -25.67 -30.44
CA ASN A 549 4.44 -27.01 -30.87
C ASN A 549 3.04 -27.44 -30.40
N TRP A 550 2.09 -26.51 -30.27
CA TRP A 550 0.68 -26.90 -30.10
C TRP A 550 0.08 -27.29 -31.46
N SER A 551 0.10 -28.58 -31.78
CA SER A 551 -0.62 -29.11 -32.95
C SER A 551 -2.08 -29.37 -32.57
N MET A 552 -2.99 -28.71 -33.28
CA MET A 552 -4.45 -28.81 -33.06
C MET A 552 -5.04 -30.09 -33.67
N PRO A 553 -6.14 -30.61 -33.10
CA PRO A 553 -6.99 -31.58 -33.78
C PRO A 553 -7.64 -30.93 -35.02
N ASP A 554 -7.75 -31.70 -36.11
CA ASP A 554 -8.37 -31.29 -37.37
C ASP A 554 -9.80 -30.74 -37.14
N ALA A 555 -9.94 -29.42 -37.11
CA ALA A 555 -11.24 -28.77 -37.12
C ALA A 555 -11.83 -28.87 -38.53
N THR A 556 -13.01 -29.47 -38.65
CA THR A 556 -13.76 -29.49 -39.91
C THR A 556 -14.03 -28.05 -40.38
N ALA A 557 -13.78 -27.79 -41.66
CA ALA A 557 -13.97 -26.47 -42.28
C ALA A 557 -15.35 -25.88 -41.94
N GLU A 558 -15.39 -24.57 -41.72
CA GLU A 558 -16.63 -23.83 -41.49
C GLU A 558 -17.59 -24.00 -42.68
N THR A 559 -18.87 -24.25 -42.40
CA THR A 559 -19.93 -24.26 -43.42
C THR A 559 -20.54 -22.87 -43.58
N ALA A 560 -21.02 -22.53 -44.78
CA ALA A 560 -21.51 -21.18 -45.07
C ALA A 560 -22.62 -20.73 -44.11
N GLY A 561 -22.42 -19.59 -43.44
CA GLY A 561 -23.36 -18.99 -42.48
C GLY A 561 -23.49 -19.76 -41.15
N GLU A 562 -22.53 -20.64 -40.84
CA GLU A 562 -22.50 -21.39 -39.58
C GLU A 562 -22.22 -20.48 -38.38
N LEU A 563 -21.24 -19.59 -38.48
CA LEU A 563 -20.87 -18.68 -37.41
C LEU A 563 -21.98 -17.65 -37.11
N ALA A 564 -22.59 -17.08 -38.15
CA ALA A 564 -23.78 -16.24 -38.01
C ALA A 564 -24.92 -16.92 -37.22
N LYS A 565 -25.15 -18.23 -37.42
CA LYS A 565 -26.17 -18.97 -36.67
C LYS A 565 -25.83 -19.15 -35.19
N LEU A 566 -24.54 -19.24 -34.85
CA LEU A 566 -24.07 -19.36 -33.47
C LEU A 566 -24.09 -18.02 -32.73
N LEU A 567 -23.88 -16.91 -33.44
CA LEU A 567 -23.90 -15.55 -32.87
C LEU A 567 -25.32 -14.98 -32.72
N HIS A 568 -26.23 -15.30 -33.65
CA HIS A 568 -27.59 -14.75 -33.69
C HIS A 568 -28.39 -14.93 -32.38
N PRO A 569 -28.33 -16.07 -31.65
CA PRO A 569 -29.02 -16.22 -30.36
C PRO A 569 -28.58 -15.21 -29.29
N ALA A 570 -27.36 -14.68 -29.36
CA ALA A 570 -26.86 -13.63 -28.49
C ALA A 570 -27.16 -12.20 -29.02
N GLY A 571 -27.88 -12.08 -30.14
CA GLY A 571 -28.10 -10.81 -30.82
C GLY A 571 -26.86 -10.26 -31.53
N LEU A 572 -25.82 -11.08 -31.71
CA LEU A 572 -24.56 -10.69 -32.31
C LEU A 572 -24.47 -11.12 -33.78
N THR A 573 -23.54 -10.51 -34.50
CA THR A 573 -23.30 -10.78 -35.92
C THR A 573 -21.81 -10.95 -36.21
N GLU A 574 -21.46 -11.49 -37.37
CA GLU A 574 -20.06 -11.70 -37.75
C GLU A 574 -19.22 -10.39 -37.77
N PRO A 575 -19.72 -9.24 -38.29
CA PRO A 575 -18.99 -7.97 -38.20
C PRO A 575 -18.67 -7.53 -36.77
N TRP A 576 -19.53 -7.84 -35.81
CA TRP A 576 -19.27 -7.57 -34.39
C TRP A 576 -18.11 -8.41 -33.88
N LEU A 577 -18.09 -9.71 -34.19
CA LEU A 577 -17.01 -10.61 -33.78
C LEU A 577 -15.68 -10.23 -34.45
N GLU A 578 -15.71 -9.82 -35.72
CA GLU A 578 -14.52 -9.28 -36.39
C GLU A 578 -13.97 -8.03 -35.70
N GLY A 579 -14.85 -7.13 -35.26
CA GLY A 579 -14.49 -5.97 -34.46
C GLY A 579 -13.82 -6.36 -33.15
N TYR A 580 -14.44 -7.29 -32.42
CA TYR A 580 -13.93 -7.84 -31.17
C TYR A 580 -12.53 -8.43 -31.34
N LEU A 581 -12.34 -9.36 -32.29
CA LEU A 581 -11.04 -9.98 -32.55
C LEU A 581 -9.98 -8.98 -33.02
N THR A 582 -10.38 -7.96 -33.79
CA THR A 582 -9.46 -6.89 -34.19
C THR A 582 -9.01 -6.05 -32.99
N GLY A 583 -9.90 -5.80 -32.02
CA GLY A 583 -9.55 -5.19 -30.73
C GLY A 583 -8.49 -6.00 -30.01
N ILE A 584 -8.72 -7.30 -29.82
CA ILE A 584 -7.77 -8.21 -29.18
C ILE A 584 -6.40 -8.18 -29.87
N CYS A 585 -6.38 -8.27 -31.20
CA CYS A 585 -5.14 -8.33 -31.96
C CYS A 585 -4.36 -7.00 -31.95
N THR A 586 -5.02 -5.86 -31.71
CA THR A 586 -4.40 -4.51 -31.77
C THR A 586 -4.14 -3.88 -30.40
N ALA A 587 -4.46 -4.60 -29.31
CA ALA A 587 -4.20 -4.18 -27.95
C ALA A 587 -2.70 -3.87 -27.73
N PRO A 588 -2.35 -2.79 -27.02
CA PRO A 588 -0.96 -2.42 -26.79
C PRO A 588 -0.09 -3.47 -26.09
N LEU A 589 -0.69 -4.26 -25.21
CA LEU A 589 -0.07 -5.42 -24.59
C LEU A 589 -0.74 -6.70 -25.13
N PHE A 590 0.02 -7.80 -25.15
CA PHE A 590 -0.51 -9.09 -25.56
C PHE A 590 -1.68 -9.52 -24.66
N VAL A 591 -2.79 -9.93 -25.26
CA VAL A 591 -3.96 -10.46 -24.56
C VAL A 591 -3.95 -11.97 -24.69
N THR A 592 -3.90 -12.69 -23.56
CA THR A 592 -3.84 -14.15 -23.62
C THR A 592 -5.19 -14.75 -24.05
N PRO A 593 -5.23 -15.94 -24.68
CA PRO A 593 -6.47 -16.61 -25.05
C PRO A 593 -7.51 -16.73 -23.93
N SER A 594 -7.09 -17.00 -22.68
CA SER A 594 -8.01 -17.06 -21.54
C SER A 594 -8.67 -15.71 -21.25
N ASP A 595 -7.95 -14.61 -21.42
CA ASP A 595 -8.40 -13.27 -21.04
C ASP A 595 -9.42 -12.71 -22.05
N TRP A 596 -9.32 -13.06 -23.33
CA TRP A 596 -10.30 -12.60 -24.33
C TRP A 596 -11.39 -13.61 -24.65
N LEU A 597 -11.17 -14.91 -24.41
CA LEU A 597 -12.19 -15.94 -24.64
C LEU A 597 -13.25 -15.91 -23.54
N THR A 598 -12.86 -15.68 -22.28
CA THR A 598 -13.80 -15.69 -21.14
C THR A 598 -14.90 -14.63 -21.27
N PRO A 599 -14.62 -13.34 -21.57
CA PRO A 599 -15.65 -12.34 -21.76
C PRO A 599 -16.56 -12.64 -22.95
N LEU A 600 -15.99 -13.17 -24.04
CA LEU A 600 -16.76 -13.57 -25.23
C LEU A 600 -17.71 -14.74 -24.93
N LEU A 601 -17.27 -15.71 -24.13
CA LEU A 601 -18.10 -16.83 -23.67
C LEU A 601 -19.17 -16.39 -22.67
N HIS A 602 -18.93 -15.36 -21.85
CA HIS A 602 -19.98 -14.77 -21.01
C HIS A 602 -21.09 -14.11 -21.82
N ILE A 603 -20.76 -13.51 -22.97
CA ILE A 603 -21.75 -12.87 -23.84
C ILE A 603 -22.54 -13.91 -24.65
N VAL A 604 -21.84 -14.88 -25.26
CA VAL A 604 -22.46 -15.84 -26.22
C VAL A 604 -22.95 -17.11 -25.53
N GLY A 605 -22.25 -17.57 -24.49
CA GLY A 605 -22.47 -18.84 -23.81
C GLY A 605 -23.89 -19.04 -23.25
N PRO A 606 -24.49 -18.04 -22.56
CA PRO A 606 -25.87 -18.16 -22.06
C PRO A 606 -26.91 -18.42 -23.16
N SER A 607 -26.63 -18.02 -24.40
CA SER A 607 -27.51 -18.19 -25.54
C SER A 607 -27.30 -19.51 -26.30
N LEU A 608 -26.16 -20.18 -26.10
CA LEU A 608 -25.82 -21.47 -26.69
C LEU A 608 -26.18 -22.63 -25.74
N LYS A 609 -27.44 -23.09 -25.82
CA LYS A 609 -28.00 -24.08 -24.89
C LYS A 609 -27.47 -25.51 -25.04
N ALA A 610 -26.78 -25.81 -26.15
CA ALA A 610 -26.23 -27.13 -26.40
C ALA A 610 -24.70 -27.11 -26.33
N GLU A 611 -24.12 -28.02 -25.55
CA GLU A 611 -22.67 -28.17 -25.37
C GLU A 611 -21.91 -28.32 -26.70
N LYS A 612 -22.53 -29.00 -27.69
CA LYS A 612 -22.00 -29.12 -29.05
C LYS A 612 -21.88 -27.78 -29.80
N ASP A 613 -22.80 -26.84 -29.55
CA ASP A 613 -22.84 -25.55 -30.24
C ASP A 613 -21.80 -24.61 -29.61
N LEU A 614 -21.63 -24.66 -28.28
CA LEU A 614 -20.56 -23.98 -27.55
C LEU A 614 -19.17 -24.49 -27.97
N THR A 615 -19.01 -25.81 -28.04
CA THR A 615 -17.76 -26.44 -28.50
C THR A 615 -17.46 -26.05 -29.95
N ARG A 616 -18.48 -26.05 -30.83
CA ARG A 616 -18.31 -25.63 -32.22
C ARG A 616 -17.98 -24.16 -32.34
N PHE A 617 -18.59 -23.30 -31.54
CA PHE A 617 -18.27 -21.87 -31.48
C PHE A 617 -16.80 -21.64 -31.12
N VAL A 618 -16.30 -22.26 -30.04
CA VAL A 618 -14.89 -22.16 -29.64
C VAL A 618 -13.94 -22.67 -30.74
N ASN A 619 -14.28 -23.78 -31.39
CA ASN A 619 -13.49 -24.33 -32.50
C ASN A 619 -13.37 -23.38 -33.71
N LEU A 620 -14.35 -22.49 -33.92
CA LEU A 620 -14.33 -21.50 -34.99
C LEU A 620 -13.57 -20.21 -34.60
N LEU A 621 -13.38 -19.93 -33.31
CA LEU A 621 -12.75 -18.68 -32.86
C LEU A 621 -11.25 -18.60 -33.15
N MET A 622 -10.50 -19.68 -32.93
CA MET A 622 -9.05 -19.66 -33.17
C MET A 622 -8.67 -19.50 -34.66
N PRO A 623 -9.35 -20.16 -35.61
CA PRO A 623 -9.21 -19.85 -37.04
C PRO A 623 -9.49 -18.38 -37.38
N ARG A 624 -10.57 -17.79 -36.84
CA ARG A 624 -10.93 -16.38 -37.06
C ARG A 624 -9.94 -15.40 -36.46
N TYR A 625 -9.41 -15.72 -35.28
CA TYR A 625 -8.33 -14.97 -34.66
C TYR A 625 -7.06 -14.97 -35.55
N ASN A 626 -6.66 -16.15 -36.05
CA ASN A 626 -5.51 -16.27 -36.95
C ASN A 626 -5.73 -15.59 -38.31
N GLU A 627 -6.95 -15.63 -38.84
CA GLU A 627 -7.34 -14.88 -40.04
C GLU A 627 -7.21 -13.37 -39.81
N THR A 628 -7.67 -12.87 -38.66
CA THR A 628 -7.53 -11.45 -38.27
C THR A 628 -6.07 -11.04 -38.16
N LEU A 629 -5.21 -11.86 -37.56
CA LEU A 629 -3.76 -11.64 -37.52
C LEU A 629 -3.14 -11.61 -38.91
N THR A 630 -3.63 -12.44 -39.83
CA THR A 630 -3.16 -12.48 -41.22
C THR A 630 -3.56 -11.19 -41.95
N ARG A 631 -4.81 -10.74 -41.82
CA ARG A 631 -5.33 -9.49 -42.39
C ARG A 631 -4.54 -8.26 -41.90
N LEU A 632 -4.20 -8.22 -40.61
CA LEU A 632 -3.40 -7.13 -40.02
C LEU A 632 -1.96 -7.04 -40.58
N ARG A 633 -1.43 -8.14 -41.12
CA ARG A 633 -0.10 -8.20 -41.75
C ARG A 633 -0.11 -7.80 -43.24
N VAL A 634 -1.26 -7.79 -43.89
CA VAL A 634 -1.41 -7.48 -45.32
C VAL A 634 -1.77 -5.99 -45.51
N PRO A 635 -0.93 -5.19 -46.21
CA PRO A 635 -1.12 -3.72 -46.30
C PRO A 635 -2.40 -3.25 -46.99
N ASP A 636 -2.93 -4.03 -47.94
CA ASP A 636 -4.05 -3.63 -48.82
C ASP A 636 -5.37 -4.35 -48.50
N GLU A 637 -5.43 -5.09 -47.40
CA GLU A 637 -6.64 -5.82 -47.01
C GLU A 637 -7.54 -4.97 -46.11
N ASN A 638 -8.84 -4.96 -46.37
CA ASN A 638 -9.78 -4.15 -45.59
C ASN A 638 -9.88 -4.72 -44.16
N LEU A 639 -9.52 -3.93 -43.15
CA LEU A 639 -9.60 -4.30 -41.73
C LEU A 639 -10.96 -3.98 -41.10
N ILE A 640 -11.75 -3.16 -41.78
CA ILE A 640 -13.01 -2.60 -41.32
C ILE A 640 -14.04 -2.85 -42.42
N PRO A 641 -15.32 -3.07 -42.10
CA PRO A 641 -16.37 -3.19 -43.10
C PRO A 641 -16.42 -1.98 -44.04
N ILE A 642 -16.53 -2.25 -45.34
CA ILE A 642 -16.69 -1.21 -46.39
C ILE A 642 -18.13 -0.64 -46.34
N ASP A 643 -19.09 -1.48 -45.96
CA ASP A 643 -20.49 -1.10 -45.83
C ASP A 643 -20.70 -0.25 -44.57
N ILE A 644 -21.02 1.03 -44.78
CA ILE A 644 -21.28 2.01 -43.71
C ILE A 644 -22.26 1.49 -42.63
N PRO A 645 -23.35 0.77 -42.95
CA PRO A 645 -24.25 0.24 -41.93
C PRO A 645 -23.62 -0.81 -40.99
N LEU A 646 -22.51 -1.44 -41.39
CA LEU A 646 -21.81 -2.45 -40.59
C LEU A 646 -20.74 -1.84 -39.68
N ILE A 647 -20.32 -0.59 -39.92
CA ILE A 647 -19.29 0.10 -39.12
C ILE A 647 -19.71 0.24 -37.64
N PRO A 648 -20.94 0.65 -37.29
CA PRO A 648 -21.36 0.74 -35.88
C PRO A 648 -21.29 -0.61 -35.16
N ILE A 649 -21.67 -1.67 -35.86
CA ILE A 649 -21.69 -3.05 -35.33
C ILE A 649 -20.27 -3.54 -35.08
N TRP A 650 -19.35 -3.27 -36.01
CA TRP A 650 -17.94 -3.60 -35.87
C TRP A 650 -17.27 -2.77 -34.77
N ALA A 651 -17.57 -1.47 -34.67
CA ALA A 651 -17.03 -0.59 -33.64
C ALA A 651 -17.47 -1.00 -32.23
N ASP A 652 -18.71 -1.45 -32.07
CA ASP A 652 -19.24 -1.99 -30.81
C ASP A 652 -18.48 -3.24 -30.35
N GLY A 653 -18.20 -4.17 -31.27
CA GLY A 653 -17.36 -5.33 -30.98
C GLY A 653 -15.95 -4.95 -30.56
N TYR A 654 -15.33 -4.00 -31.27
CA TYR A 654 -13.98 -3.51 -30.98
C TYR A 654 -13.89 -2.84 -29.60
N LEU A 655 -14.85 -1.98 -29.25
CA LEU A 655 -14.91 -1.34 -27.94
C LEU A 655 -15.22 -2.35 -26.83
N THR A 656 -16.04 -3.36 -27.10
CA THR A 656 -16.30 -4.45 -26.14
C THR A 656 -15.01 -5.20 -25.81
N ALA A 657 -14.19 -5.52 -26.82
CA ALA A 657 -12.88 -6.13 -26.61
C ALA A 657 -11.94 -5.20 -25.83
N TRP A 658 -11.94 -3.90 -26.14
CA TRP A 658 -11.13 -2.90 -25.43
C TRP A 658 -11.49 -2.84 -23.94
N GLU A 659 -12.77 -2.76 -23.60
CA GLU A 659 -13.23 -2.71 -22.21
C GLU A 659 -12.97 -4.03 -21.47
N ALA A 660 -13.26 -5.16 -22.12
CA ALA A 660 -13.06 -6.48 -21.53
C ALA A 660 -11.58 -6.80 -21.27
N THR A 661 -10.65 -6.11 -21.93
CA THR A 661 -9.20 -6.33 -21.82
C THR A 661 -8.46 -5.07 -21.40
N LYS A 662 -9.13 -4.17 -20.67
CA LYS A 662 -8.63 -2.84 -20.27
C LYS A 662 -7.19 -2.80 -19.72
N PRO A 663 -6.71 -3.78 -18.92
CA PRO A 663 -5.30 -3.81 -18.49
C PRO A 663 -4.30 -3.84 -19.66
N SER A 664 -4.68 -4.40 -20.80
CA SER A 664 -3.87 -4.44 -22.03
C SER A 664 -3.90 -3.15 -22.85
N TRP A 665 -4.67 -2.14 -22.42
CA TRP A 665 -4.84 -0.84 -23.06
C TRP A 665 -4.35 0.35 -22.19
N PRO A 666 -3.08 0.36 -21.73
CA PRO A 666 -2.60 1.42 -20.85
C PRO A 666 -2.63 2.79 -21.55
N ALA A 667 -3.12 3.81 -20.84
CA ALA A 667 -3.29 5.18 -21.34
C ALA A 667 -1.99 5.77 -21.93
N LYS A 668 -0.84 5.41 -21.34
CA LYS A 668 0.50 5.82 -21.80
C LYS A 668 0.86 5.28 -23.19
N ALA A 669 0.40 4.08 -23.55
CA ALA A 669 0.67 3.48 -24.85
C ALA A 669 -0.24 4.00 -25.97
N LEU A 670 -1.41 4.52 -25.61
CA LEU A 670 -2.42 5.03 -26.55
C LEU A 670 -2.10 6.42 -27.10
N GLY A 671 -1.55 7.29 -26.24
CA GLY A 671 -1.26 8.68 -26.59
C GLY A 671 -2.49 9.48 -27.09
N PRO A 672 -2.28 10.68 -27.66
CA PRO A 672 -3.38 11.52 -28.16
C PRO A 672 -4.14 10.91 -29.35
N LYS A 673 -3.44 10.15 -30.20
CA LYS A 673 -4.04 9.47 -31.36
C LYS A 673 -5.00 8.37 -30.93
N GLY A 674 -4.62 7.53 -29.96
CA GLY A 674 -5.49 6.47 -29.44
C GLY A 674 -6.77 7.00 -28.78
N LYS A 675 -6.69 8.12 -28.05
CA LYS A 675 -7.88 8.79 -27.49
C LYS A 675 -8.83 9.30 -28.59
N THR A 676 -8.27 9.85 -29.67
CA THR A 676 -9.05 10.34 -30.82
C THR A 676 -9.75 9.19 -31.54
N ILE A 677 -9.04 8.08 -31.74
CA ILE A 677 -9.61 6.87 -32.36
C ILE A 677 -10.71 6.26 -31.49
N ARG A 678 -10.47 6.11 -30.19
CA ARG A 678 -11.49 5.60 -29.26
C ARG A 678 -12.77 6.42 -29.31
N LYS A 679 -12.65 7.76 -29.25
CA LYS A 679 -13.80 8.66 -29.38
C LYS A 679 -14.52 8.49 -30.72
N ALA A 680 -13.80 8.31 -31.81
CA ALA A 680 -14.41 8.07 -33.12
C ALA A 680 -15.15 6.72 -33.20
N LEU A 681 -14.65 5.69 -32.51
CA LEU A 681 -15.33 4.40 -32.37
C LEU A 681 -16.61 4.53 -31.54
N GLU A 682 -16.56 5.26 -30.41
CA GLU A 682 -17.73 5.54 -29.56
C GLU A 682 -18.79 6.35 -30.33
N GLN A 683 -18.38 7.33 -31.14
CA GLN A 683 -19.30 8.08 -32.00
C GLN A 683 -19.92 7.20 -33.10
N ALA A 684 -19.17 6.24 -33.64
CA ALA A 684 -19.67 5.34 -34.66
C ALA A 684 -20.75 4.39 -34.14
N THR A 685 -20.69 3.94 -32.88
CA THR A 685 -21.77 3.12 -32.28
C THR A 685 -23.07 3.92 -32.13
N GLU A 686 -22.98 5.26 -32.00
CA GLU A 686 -24.12 6.18 -32.03
C GLU A 686 -24.58 6.54 -33.46
N GLY A 687 -23.98 5.94 -34.50
CA GLY A 687 -24.29 6.19 -35.91
C GLY A 687 -23.63 7.44 -36.49
N GLN A 688 -22.73 8.10 -35.75
CA GLN A 688 -21.97 9.25 -36.22
C GLN A 688 -20.62 8.79 -36.80
N ILE A 689 -20.62 8.50 -38.10
CA ILE A 689 -19.45 7.95 -38.79
C ILE A 689 -18.75 9.06 -39.59
N ASP A 690 -17.48 9.32 -39.29
CA ASP A 690 -16.59 10.11 -40.13
C ASP A 690 -15.90 9.21 -41.18
N PRO A 691 -16.24 9.32 -42.49
CA PRO A 691 -15.64 8.49 -43.52
C PRO A 691 -14.12 8.65 -43.62
N THR A 692 -13.58 9.83 -43.33
CA THR A 692 -12.13 10.08 -43.38
C THR A 692 -11.41 9.33 -42.26
N VAL A 693 -12.02 9.27 -41.08
CA VAL A 693 -11.46 8.50 -39.95
C VAL A 693 -11.51 7.01 -40.26
N PHE A 694 -12.66 6.48 -40.67
CA PHE A 694 -12.84 5.03 -40.85
C PHE A 694 -12.22 4.45 -42.13
N GLN A 695 -12.06 5.24 -43.20
CA GLN A 695 -11.46 4.74 -44.46
C GLN A 695 -9.95 4.98 -44.56
N VAL A 696 -9.43 5.99 -43.85
CA VAL A 696 -8.03 6.41 -44.00
C VAL A 696 -7.26 6.32 -42.69
N THR A 697 -7.77 6.93 -41.63
CA THR A 697 -6.99 7.11 -40.39
C THR A 697 -6.94 5.86 -39.52
N LEU A 698 -8.09 5.22 -39.32
CA LEU A 698 -8.25 4.07 -38.44
C LEU A 698 -7.53 2.81 -38.97
N PRO A 699 -7.63 2.42 -40.25
CA PRO A 699 -6.90 1.26 -40.77
C PRO A 699 -5.38 1.40 -40.64
N VAL A 700 -4.84 2.61 -40.87
CA VAL A 700 -3.41 2.90 -40.70
C VAL A 700 -3.03 2.77 -39.23
N TRP A 701 -3.81 3.37 -38.33
CA TRP A 701 -3.56 3.31 -36.90
C TRP A 701 -3.61 1.88 -36.36
N LEU A 702 -4.58 1.04 -36.77
CA LEU A 702 -4.67 -0.36 -36.35
C LEU A 702 -3.41 -1.16 -36.72
N ARG A 703 -2.86 -0.94 -37.91
CA ARG A 703 -1.62 -1.61 -38.36
C ARG A 703 -0.38 -1.09 -37.64
N GLU A 704 -0.28 0.22 -37.44
CA GLU A 704 0.79 0.82 -36.62
C GLU A 704 0.76 0.23 -35.20
N ARG A 705 -0.44 0.14 -34.61
CA ARG A 705 -0.63 -0.44 -33.27
C ARG A 705 -0.26 -1.91 -33.19
N PHE A 706 -0.65 -2.70 -34.18
CA PHE A 706 -0.27 -4.11 -34.29
C PHE A 706 1.25 -4.28 -34.39
N ALA A 707 1.94 -3.43 -35.16
CA ALA A 707 3.39 -3.46 -35.29
C ALA A 707 4.13 -2.99 -34.02
N GLU A 708 3.53 -2.10 -33.23
CA GLU A 708 4.07 -1.55 -31.98
C GLU A 708 3.75 -2.39 -30.73
N GLN A 709 3.03 -3.51 -30.87
CA GLN A 709 2.71 -4.38 -29.74
C GLN A 709 4.02 -4.94 -29.16
N LYS A 710 4.29 -4.64 -27.88
CA LYS A 710 5.45 -5.21 -27.19
C LYS A 710 5.16 -6.69 -26.95
N MET A 711 5.97 -7.55 -27.58
CA MET A 711 6.01 -8.99 -27.29
C MET A 711 6.54 -9.25 -25.88
#